data_AF-A0A7S4MS76-F1
#
_entry.id   AF-A0A7S4MS76-F1
#
_cell.length_a   1.000
_cell.length_b   1.000
_cell.length_c   1.000
_cell.angle_alpha   90.00
_cell.angle_beta   90.00
_cell.angle_gamma   90.00
#
_symmetry.space_group_name_H-M   'P 1'
#
loop_
_entity.id
_entity.type
_entity.pdbx_description
1 polymer ?
#
loop_
_entity_poly.entity_id
_entity_poly.type
_entity_poly.pdbx_seq_one_letter_code
_entity_poly.pdbx_strand_id
1 'polypeptide(L)'
;MLRLRNLAGAGARRLALRRGAGQIQQSAAAAAVASSSSPAACSSSSSVARRQMCGLVAAIDDVWTSTPAGSSDWHGSVPILGDAPTLEGTSNILYHRGPDGMCTSRGTVGKYSQRWSMGHTRLAIVDPANRNADMPFNLKFGDKTIHLAANGEIYNHNEIYERMSAQEGWDHARFSGSDCEVIAHAYAKYGGPEAAAKLDGMFAFVVFEEDGTDGSVKAFAARDPVGIKPLYYGRTSATSDPKDAGAYMFASELKALVGHVDPSTVVALPPGHYWTPETGMVCYYNPDWLRKDDYAPWEEDGHHVSDDEIREAFSKAVKKRMMADVDYGFFLSGGVDSCIVAHDLLPFYREERLKTFGDDRPVPTFTVGMENSPDVMAAKGMVEALGGSKHVQHNIRSFTPEEVFDLIPKIVYHMETYEAELIRSAIPNWLLAERAAQDVKMVLTGEGADELFAGYLYFSHAENPRQVQDELRRIYGMLGNINLHRTDRMTMAHGLEARVPFLDTEFTRLCMSVDPARKMVDEEAVATNSRGREKTLLRELFEGPNSNGHSIPRPILWRAKAMQCEGVGEDWVSILQRKISSLVTDAEMDEAHVTYPVNTPHTKEELYYRRIYDEHYHGMEHVVKLWEGGGRAMGAAWESSMYTREGLKDTNLLSHSLQQDRKYSTATSSSSVASGASSGLVGSTLAGRSSPLNNSGFSGRRRHLSSAAVKAAEDARRSALSSGYTDFEAWLTAGGDDRSLIKEGTGANKYHIQPKPIDPAHVFRGSCTGNPPTERGYDAAKKLYDNVLSNLHGEELDLALRDVFAEQRARVASMLDLPEGAEVILCPSGSDAEYIPLAIARALRSDAKITNGITQLREIGAGSAPAAIGQFFSTHAPLLGELPEDLEYLAGFEGIDGATISAREKDGSAVDASKEMDEFAERAFEHGAYPVLHGVFGGKTGLRDAKMPGSEDAGDKTLGVVDACQGRFSLDELKAWLAQDSVVLFTSSKFYQAPPFCGAVIVPPAIAEKLRNAPAPLPREMFGDDGLGAFVTDKELSRCLANWKPLLRNGDANNVGLALRWEAGLAGMEAVASTPAADRTAGAE
;
A
#
# COMPACT_ATOMS: atom_id res chain seq x y z
N MET A 1 -18.27 28.57 55.15
CA MET A 1 -17.50 29.71 55.70
C MET A 1 -16.62 30.30 54.59
N LEU A 2 -16.10 31.54 54.76
CA LEU A 2 -15.10 32.28 53.93
C LEU A 2 -14.83 31.81 52.46
N ARG A 3 -15.31 32.53 51.42
CA ARG A 3 -14.73 33.75 50.74
C ARG A 3 -13.66 33.40 49.67
N LEU A 4 -13.84 33.69 48.36
CA LEU A 4 -13.78 35.01 47.63
C LEU A 4 -12.36 35.62 47.61
N ARG A 5 -11.73 36.12 46.51
CA ARG A 5 -12.02 36.53 45.09
C ARG A 5 -10.75 36.23 44.22
N ASN A 6 -10.55 36.47 42.90
CA ASN A 6 -11.24 36.96 41.68
C ASN A 6 -10.53 36.29 40.44
N LEU A 7 -10.89 36.29 39.14
CA LEU A 7 -11.85 36.96 38.21
C LEU A 7 -11.44 38.28 37.47
N ALA A 8 -11.84 38.36 36.18
CA ALA A 8 -11.78 39.45 35.16
C ALA A 8 -10.40 39.74 34.48
N GLY A 9 -10.30 40.01 33.17
CA GLY A 9 -11.28 39.99 32.04
C GLY A 9 -10.54 40.22 30.69
N ALA A 10 -10.86 39.61 29.53
CA ALA A 10 -12.11 39.58 28.72
C ALA A 10 -12.31 40.84 27.83
N GLY A 11 -12.49 40.70 26.49
CA GLY A 11 -12.53 41.92 25.62
C GLY A 11 -12.86 41.90 24.10
N ALA A 12 -13.32 40.80 23.47
CA ALA A 12 -14.11 40.74 22.21
C ALA A 12 -13.87 41.64 20.94
N ARG A 13 -13.71 40.96 19.77
CA ARG A 13 -14.39 41.17 18.45
C ARG A 13 -14.52 42.59 17.79
N ARG A 14 -14.06 42.74 16.53
CA ARG A 14 -14.94 42.80 15.30
C ARG A 14 -14.21 43.01 13.95
N LEU A 15 -14.95 42.73 12.87
CA LEU A 15 -14.64 42.91 11.43
C LEU A 15 -14.27 44.35 11.01
N ALA A 16 -13.48 44.46 9.93
CA ALA A 16 -13.82 45.27 8.74
C ALA A 16 -12.97 44.87 7.51
N LEU A 17 -13.57 44.82 6.31
CA LEU A 17 -12.82 44.79 5.04
C LEU A 17 -12.43 46.22 4.60
N ARG A 18 -11.30 46.36 3.91
CA ARG A 18 -11.13 47.37 2.85
C ARG A 18 -10.09 46.94 1.81
N ARG A 19 -10.40 47.16 0.53
CA ARG A 19 -9.45 47.00 -0.59
C ARG A 19 -8.51 48.21 -0.67
N GLY A 20 -7.26 47.97 -1.06
CA GLY A 20 -6.31 48.99 -1.48
C GLY A 20 -5.18 48.32 -2.26
N ALA A 21 -4.94 48.76 -3.50
CA ALA A 21 -3.87 48.22 -4.34
C ALA A 21 -2.58 49.02 -4.14
N GLY A 22 -1.43 48.34 -4.14
CA GLY A 22 -0.13 48.97 -3.99
C GLY A 22 1.00 47.96 -4.20
N GLN A 23 1.83 48.24 -5.19
CA GLN A 23 3.05 47.54 -5.64
C GLN A 23 3.77 46.68 -4.59
N ILE A 24 4.00 45.40 -4.90
CA ILE A 24 5.03 44.60 -4.23
C ILE A 24 6.39 45.08 -4.76
N GLN A 25 7.26 45.50 -3.85
CA GLN A 25 8.67 45.76 -4.13
C GLN A 25 9.51 44.91 -3.17
N GLN A 26 10.56 44.28 -3.68
CA GLN A 26 11.42 43.37 -2.91
C GLN A 26 12.26 44.14 -1.88
N SER A 27 12.35 43.62 -0.66
CA SER A 27 13.46 43.92 0.26
C SER A 27 13.64 42.78 1.26
N ALA A 28 14.79 42.12 1.23
CA ALA A 28 15.17 41.12 2.23
C ALA A 28 15.62 41.79 3.54
N ALA A 29 15.44 41.09 4.66
CA ALA A 29 16.08 41.42 5.93
C ALA A 29 16.36 40.11 6.70
N ALA A 30 17.64 39.84 6.99
CA ALA A 30 18.08 38.63 7.68
C ALA A 30 18.30 38.86 9.18
N ALA A 31 18.36 37.73 9.91
CA ALA A 31 19.06 37.51 11.18
C ALA A 31 19.02 38.60 12.28
N ALA A 32 18.39 38.28 13.41
CA ALA A 32 18.66 38.91 14.70
C ALA A 32 19.21 37.86 15.69
N VAL A 33 20.51 37.89 15.95
CA VAL A 33 21.18 37.00 16.92
C VAL A 33 20.93 37.50 18.34
N ALA A 34 20.59 36.59 19.26
CA ALA A 34 20.45 36.89 20.69
C ALA A 34 21.17 35.85 21.56
N SER A 35 22.39 36.17 22.00
CA SER A 35 23.18 35.35 22.93
C SER A 35 22.79 35.58 24.39
N SER A 36 22.79 34.55 25.25
CA SER A 36 23.37 34.65 26.61
C SER A 36 23.27 33.34 27.44
N SER A 37 24.12 33.27 28.47
CA SER A 37 24.18 32.32 29.58
C SER A 37 24.66 30.88 29.31
N SER A 38 25.77 30.53 29.97
CA SER A 38 26.28 29.15 30.16
C SER A 38 25.79 28.58 31.50
N PRO A 39 25.86 27.25 31.72
CA PRO A 39 24.95 26.56 32.64
C PRO A 39 25.42 26.50 34.11
N ALA A 40 24.44 26.36 35.01
CA ALA A 40 24.64 25.82 36.36
C ALA A 40 24.35 24.31 36.35
N ALA A 41 25.21 23.52 37.01
CA ALA A 41 25.11 22.06 36.98
C ALA A 41 24.17 21.49 38.06
N CYS A 42 23.37 20.49 37.69
CA CYS A 42 22.77 19.51 38.60
C CYS A 42 22.62 18.16 37.87
N SER A 43 22.53 17.05 38.62
CA SER A 43 22.99 15.73 38.14
C SER A 43 21.91 14.67 37.88
N SER A 44 22.32 13.69 37.04
CA SER A 44 21.94 12.26 37.03
C SER A 44 20.93 11.73 35.98
N SER A 45 21.15 10.45 35.62
CA SER A 45 20.31 9.50 34.87
C SER A 45 19.76 9.87 33.48
N SER A 46 20.62 9.89 32.44
CA SER A 46 20.52 8.96 31.29
C SER A 46 21.55 9.34 30.20
N SER A 47 22.61 8.55 30.02
CA SER A 47 23.63 8.81 29.00
C SER A 47 23.22 8.26 27.63
N VAL A 48 22.36 9.00 26.92
CA VAL A 48 22.16 8.78 25.49
C VAL A 48 23.45 9.17 24.76
N ALA A 49 24.20 8.16 24.32
CA ALA A 49 25.34 8.36 23.44
C ALA A 49 24.85 9.00 22.12
N ARG A 50 25.60 9.99 21.62
CA ARG A 50 25.31 10.66 20.34
C ARG A 50 25.64 9.71 19.16
N ARG A 51 25.24 10.06 17.93
CA ARG A 51 25.25 9.14 16.76
C ARG A 51 25.63 9.85 15.44
N GLN A 52 26.50 9.30 14.57
CA GLN A 52 27.13 9.94 13.37
C GLN A 52 26.95 9.02 12.13
N MET A 53 26.41 9.49 10.98
CA MET A 53 26.74 9.02 9.60
C MET A 53 27.22 10.13 8.58
N CYS A 54 28.07 9.78 7.61
CA CYS A 54 28.70 10.68 6.64
C CYS A 54 27.74 11.48 5.75
N GLY A 55 28.01 12.78 5.66
CA GLY A 55 27.55 13.70 4.62
C GLY A 55 28.70 14.66 4.28
N LEU A 56 29.05 14.76 2.99
CA LEU A 56 30.18 15.59 2.55
C LEU A 56 29.72 16.78 1.70
N VAL A 57 30.45 17.88 1.82
CA VAL A 57 30.45 19.04 0.92
C VAL A 57 31.92 19.38 0.61
N ALA A 58 32.24 19.70 -0.64
CA ALA A 58 33.59 20.14 -1.02
C ALA A 58 33.54 21.17 -2.15
N ALA A 59 34.42 22.17 -2.14
CA ALA A 59 34.53 23.13 -3.23
C ALA A 59 35.98 23.60 -3.47
N ILE A 60 36.32 23.86 -4.73
CA ILE A 60 37.63 24.35 -5.17
C ILE A 60 37.48 25.33 -6.36
N ASP A 61 38.33 26.36 -6.42
CA ASP A 61 38.45 27.24 -7.60
C ASP A 61 38.78 26.40 -8.85
N ASP A 62 38.36 26.83 -10.04
CA ASP A 62 38.72 26.15 -11.29
C ASP A 62 40.25 26.09 -11.45
N VAL A 63 40.79 24.86 -11.35
CA VAL A 63 42.22 24.56 -11.33
C VAL A 63 42.97 25.04 -12.58
N TRP A 64 42.25 25.24 -13.70
CA TRP A 64 42.79 25.78 -14.94
C TRP A 64 43.14 27.27 -14.87
N THR A 65 42.59 28.00 -13.90
CA THR A 65 42.77 29.45 -13.81
C THR A 65 44.14 29.81 -13.24
N SER A 66 44.85 30.69 -13.95
CA SER A 66 46.30 30.91 -13.80
C SER A 66 46.64 32.22 -13.08
N THR A 67 45.69 32.77 -12.33
CA THR A 67 45.78 34.08 -11.69
C THR A 67 46.09 33.91 -10.21
N PRO A 68 47.24 34.41 -9.69
CA PRO A 68 47.55 34.30 -8.27
C PRO A 68 46.54 35.05 -7.39
N ALA A 69 46.15 34.48 -6.24
CA ALA A 69 45.26 35.09 -5.24
C ALA A 69 45.89 36.29 -4.47
N GLY A 70 46.73 37.09 -5.13
CA GLY A 70 47.58 38.14 -4.53
C GLY A 70 47.19 39.59 -4.84
N SER A 71 46.13 39.84 -5.63
CA SER A 71 45.56 41.19 -5.78
C SER A 71 44.81 41.59 -4.51
N SER A 72 45.11 42.78 -3.97
CA SER A 72 44.55 43.26 -2.69
C SER A 72 43.04 43.51 -2.69
N ASP A 73 42.40 43.54 -3.85
CA ASP A 73 40.95 43.67 -4.00
C ASP A 73 40.28 42.30 -3.77
N TRP A 74 39.74 42.12 -2.56
CA TRP A 74 38.93 40.95 -2.22
C TRP A 74 37.61 40.98 -2.99
N HIS A 75 37.53 40.22 -4.08
CA HIS A 75 36.32 40.06 -4.88
C HIS A 75 35.27 39.21 -4.14
N GLY A 76 34.51 39.85 -3.25
CA GLY A 76 33.41 39.26 -2.47
C GLY A 76 32.16 38.89 -3.26
N SER A 77 32.33 38.41 -4.49
CA SER A 77 31.28 38.11 -5.49
C SER A 77 31.36 36.72 -6.10
N VAL A 78 32.42 35.94 -5.84
CA VAL A 78 32.56 34.54 -6.30
C VAL A 78 32.44 33.59 -5.10
N PRO A 79 31.26 32.97 -4.87
CA PRO A 79 30.94 32.24 -3.65
C PRO A 79 31.47 30.79 -3.67
N ILE A 80 32.77 30.63 -3.43
CA ILE A 80 33.24 29.44 -2.69
C ILE A 80 32.77 29.54 -1.24
N LEU A 81 32.63 28.39 -0.57
CA LEU A 81 32.47 28.27 0.89
C LEU A 81 33.75 28.69 1.64
N GLY A 82 34.24 29.90 1.34
CA GLY A 82 35.55 30.41 1.73
C GLY A 82 35.54 31.09 3.09
N ASP A 83 34.41 31.62 3.52
CA ASP A 83 34.15 32.00 4.91
C ASP A 83 33.65 30.80 5.72
N ALA A 84 34.07 30.70 6.98
CA ALA A 84 33.69 29.59 7.85
C ALA A 84 32.16 29.52 8.12
N PRO A 85 31.44 30.63 8.37
CA PRO A 85 29.99 30.57 8.63
C PRO A 85 29.17 29.96 7.49
N THR A 86 29.50 30.26 6.22
CA THR A 86 28.80 29.67 5.07
C THR A 86 29.18 28.20 4.88
N LEU A 87 30.45 27.83 5.07
CA LEU A 87 30.89 26.42 5.04
C LEU A 87 30.24 25.57 6.14
N GLU A 88 30.22 26.07 7.38
CA GLU A 88 29.54 25.45 8.52
C GLU A 88 28.04 25.35 8.29
N GLY A 89 27.39 26.41 7.79
CA GLY A 89 25.97 26.44 7.48
C GLY A 89 25.57 25.42 6.43
N THR A 90 26.30 25.36 5.32
CA THR A 90 26.07 24.40 4.21
C THR A 90 26.33 22.96 4.65
N SER A 91 27.37 22.73 5.46
CA SER A 91 27.66 21.41 6.04
C SER A 91 26.54 20.96 6.99
N ASN A 92 25.98 21.88 7.78
CA ASN A 92 24.90 21.62 8.71
C ASN A 92 23.57 21.27 8.01
N ILE A 93 23.39 21.58 6.72
CA ILE A 93 22.25 21.07 5.91
C ILE A 93 22.31 19.54 5.80
N LEU A 94 23.50 18.92 5.91
CA LEU A 94 23.70 17.47 5.91
C LEU A 94 23.77 16.84 7.32
N TYR A 95 23.46 17.60 8.38
CA TYR A 95 23.57 17.13 9.77
C TYR A 95 22.62 15.97 10.12
N HIS A 96 21.51 15.79 9.39
CA HIS A 96 20.67 14.59 9.51
C HIS A 96 21.44 13.30 9.24
N ARG A 97 22.38 13.34 8.28
CA ARG A 97 23.30 12.24 8.02
C ARG A 97 24.20 12.04 9.24
N GLY A 98 24.83 13.11 9.78
CA GLY A 98 25.93 13.00 10.77
C GLY A 98 25.78 13.70 12.13
N PRO A 99 24.94 13.21 13.07
CA PRO A 99 24.64 13.94 14.31
C PRO A 99 25.72 14.03 15.45
N ASP A 100 26.68 13.11 15.56
CA ASP A 100 27.69 13.00 16.66
C ASP A 100 28.80 14.07 16.54
N GLY A 101 28.94 14.72 15.37
CA GLY A 101 30.00 15.70 15.11
C GLY A 101 30.19 16.04 13.63
N MET A 102 30.54 17.30 13.41
CA MET A 102 30.83 17.93 12.11
C MET A 102 32.22 18.58 12.18
N CYS A 103 32.97 18.55 11.08
CA CYS A 103 34.28 19.17 10.94
C CYS A 103 34.42 19.83 9.56
N THR A 104 35.21 20.89 9.48
CA THR A 104 35.41 21.69 8.27
C THR A 104 36.88 22.07 8.13
N SER A 105 37.44 21.91 6.94
CA SER A 105 38.79 22.39 6.60
C SER A 105 38.73 23.26 5.35
N ARG A 106 39.60 24.27 5.26
CA ARG A 106 39.68 25.20 4.13
C ARG A 106 41.06 25.83 4.06
N GLY A 107 41.47 26.24 2.86
CA GLY A 107 42.76 26.90 2.66
C GLY A 107 42.98 27.31 1.21
N THR A 108 44.24 27.42 0.84
CA THR A 108 44.70 27.64 -0.53
C THR A 108 45.73 26.57 -0.89
N VAL A 109 45.69 26.06 -2.11
CA VAL A 109 46.65 25.08 -2.65
C VAL A 109 47.29 25.59 -3.94
N GLY A 110 48.50 25.14 -4.22
CA GLY A 110 49.17 25.31 -5.51
C GLY A 110 49.77 26.69 -5.76
N LYS A 111 50.51 26.77 -6.87
CA LYS A 111 51.28 27.95 -7.31
C LYS A 111 50.45 29.20 -7.65
N TYR A 112 49.14 29.06 -7.87
CA TYR A 112 48.21 30.19 -8.05
C TYR A 112 47.35 30.44 -6.80
N SER A 113 47.52 29.63 -5.75
CA SER A 113 46.80 29.72 -4.47
C SER A 113 45.28 29.59 -4.63
N GLN A 114 44.84 28.63 -5.47
CA GLN A 114 43.45 28.25 -5.63
C GLN A 114 42.82 27.95 -4.25
N ARG A 115 41.67 28.59 -3.96
CA ARG A 115 40.95 28.38 -2.70
C ARG A 115 40.30 27.01 -2.73
N TRP A 116 40.31 26.32 -1.60
CA TRP A 116 39.59 25.07 -1.41
C TRP A 116 38.90 25.02 -0.05
N SER A 117 37.84 24.22 0.04
CA SER A 117 37.04 24.00 1.25
C SER A 117 36.45 22.59 1.23
N MET A 118 36.37 21.96 2.40
CA MET A 118 35.67 20.71 2.64
C MET A 118 34.93 20.78 3.97
N GLY A 119 33.68 20.34 3.97
CA GLY A 119 32.82 20.18 5.13
C GLY A 119 32.32 18.75 5.24
N HIS A 120 32.26 18.22 6.45
CA HIS A 120 31.90 16.84 6.70
C HIS A 120 31.12 16.70 7.99
N THR A 121 29.94 16.08 7.91
CA THR A 121 29.26 15.46 9.05
C THR A 121 29.63 13.98 9.00
N ARG A 122 30.10 13.34 10.09
CA ARG A 122 30.85 12.05 10.00
C ARG A 122 30.00 10.77 10.18
N LEU A 123 30.54 9.61 9.77
CA LEU A 123 30.23 8.27 10.27
C LEU A 123 31.12 7.77 11.42
N ALA A 124 30.50 7.38 12.53
CA ALA A 124 31.13 6.64 13.63
C ALA A 124 30.47 5.26 13.79
N ILE A 125 30.70 4.42 12.77
CA ILE A 125 30.63 2.96 12.83
C ILE A 125 32.03 2.40 13.07
N VAL A 126 32.99 2.76 12.20
CA VAL A 126 34.40 2.37 12.31
C VAL A 126 35.20 3.45 13.06
N ASP A 127 36.10 3.01 13.94
CA ASP A 127 36.92 3.81 14.85
C ASP A 127 36.12 4.94 15.59
N PRO A 128 34.99 4.60 16.25
CA PRO A 128 34.01 5.58 16.74
C PRO A 128 34.49 6.40 17.95
N ALA A 129 35.55 5.95 18.63
CA ALA A 129 36.12 6.65 19.78
C ALA A 129 37.20 7.68 19.40
N ASN A 130 37.83 7.51 18.23
CA ASN A 130 38.93 8.34 17.80
C ASN A 130 38.43 9.57 17.03
N ARG A 131 38.88 10.76 17.44
CA ARG A 131 38.57 12.02 16.76
C ARG A 131 39.56 12.37 15.65
N ASN A 132 40.66 11.63 15.51
CA ASN A 132 41.51 11.72 14.31
C ASN A 132 40.82 11.12 13.06
N ALA A 133 39.77 10.31 13.24
CA ALA A 133 38.91 9.82 12.17
C ALA A 133 37.80 10.83 11.76
N ASP A 134 37.73 12.02 12.37
CA ASP A 134 36.83 13.10 11.95
C ASP A 134 37.38 13.78 10.67
N MET A 135 36.91 13.30 9.52
CA MET A 135 37.12 13.90 8.19
C MET A 135 36.65 15.38 8.13
N PRO A 136 37.12 16.22 7.19
CA PRO A 136 38.02 15.88 6.07
C PRO A 136 39.46 15.59 6.51
N PHE A 137 40.07 14.55 5.93
CA PHE A 137 41.47 14.19 6.14
C PHE A 137 42.39 15.16 5.40
N ASN A 138 43.56 15.43 5.98
CA ASN A 138 44.59 16.34 5.45
C ASN A 138 45.95 15.66 5.64
N LEU A 139 46.35 14.80 4.70
CA LEU A 139 47.46 13.86 4.85
C LEU A 139 48.61 14.19 3.89
N LYS A 140 49.86 13.95 4.30
CA LYS A 140 51.05 14.27 3.51
C LYS A 140 51.90 13.02 3.21
N PHE A 141 52.17 12.79 1.94
CA PHE A 141 52.87 11.63 1.40
C PHE A 141 54.07 12.10 0.58
N GLY A 142 55.23 12.22 1.23
CA GLY A 142 56.41 12.85 0.64
C GLY A 142 56.15 14.34 0.38
N ASP A 143 56.27 14.78 -0.86
CA ASP A 143 55.97 16.16 -1.27
C ASP A 143 54.48 16.41 -1.59
N LYS A 144 53.66 15.35 -1.73
CA LYS A 144 52.22 15.46 -2.01
C LYS A 144 51.40 15.73 -0.75
N THR A 145 50.45 16.64 -0.82
CA THR A 145 49.38 16.84 0.17
C THR A 145 48.04 16.34 -0.41
N ILE A 146 47.30 15.53 0.35
CA ILE A 146 45.99 14.99 -0.01
C ILE A 146 44.95 15.50 0.97
N HIS A 147 44.00 16.29 0.48
CA HIS A 147 42.77 16.65 1.18
C HIS A 147 41.66 15.70 0.72
N LEU A 148 40.96 15.05 1.65
CA LEU A 148 39.97 14.01 1.35
C LEU A 148 38.70 14.16 2.21
N ALA A 149 37.54 14.15 1.58
CA ALA A 149 36.25 13.95 2.23
C ALA A 149 35.52 12.75 1.59
N ALA A 150 35.00 11.83 2.40
CA ALA A 150 34.33 10.61 1.92
C ALA A 150 33.04 10.30 2.70
N ASN A 151 32.06 9.73 2.01
CA ASN A 151 30.83 9.17 2.54
C ASN A 151 30.74 7.73 2.02
N GLY A 152 31.09 6.75 2.87
CA GLY A 152 31.24 5.38 2.44
C GLY A 152 31.72 4.44 3.54
N GLU A 153 31.92 3.20 3.12
CA GLU A 153 32.48 2.07 3.86
C GLU A 153 33.34 1.26 2.88
N ILE A 154 34.65 1.17 3.15
CA ILE A 154 35.63 0.43 2.34
C ILE A 154 35.94 -0.91 3.01
N TYR A 155 35.24 -1.97 2.60
CA TYR A 155 35.33 -3.27 3.26
C TYR A 155 36.71 -3.92 3.12
N ASN A 156 37.38 -3.73 1.97
CA ASN A 156 38.72 -4.30 1.72
C ASN A 156 39.89 -3.41 2.19
N HIS A 157 39.65 -2.38 3.02
CA HIS A 157 40.69 -1.41 3.39
C HIS A 157 41.96 -2.05 3.98
N ASN A 158 41.83 -3.07 4.83
CA ASN A 158 43.00 -3.77 5.39
C ASN A 158 43.77 -4.56 4.33
N GLU A 159 43.10 -5.20 3.37
CA GLU A 159 43.77 -5.89 2.26
C GLU A 159 44.57 -4.93 1.38
N ILE A 160 44.03 -3.73 1.13
CA ILE A 160 44.73 -2.68 0.37
C ILE A 160 45.95 -2.20 1.18
N TYR A 161 45.81 -1.95 2.48
CA TYR A 161 46.95 -1.58 3.34
C TYR A 161 48.03 -2.67 3.42
N GLU A 162 47.65 -3.94 3.57
CA GLU A 162 48.57 -5.09 3.62
C GLU A 162 49.30 -5.26 2.29
N ARG A 163 48.59 -5.15 1.15
CA ARG A 163 49.19 -5.16 -0.18
C ARG A 163 50.18 -4.01 -0.34
N MET A 164 49.73 -2.78 -0.13
CA MET A 164 50.53 -1.57 -0.28
C MET A 164 51.82 -1.61 0.54
N SER A 165 51.77 -2.08 1.79
CA SER A 165 52.92 -2.12 2.71
C SER A 165 53.81 -3.35 2.48
N ALA A 166 53.27 -4.57 2.59
CA ALA A 166 54.07 -5.79 2.63
C ALA A 166 54.52 -6.29 1.25
N GLN A 167 53.79 -5.99 0.18
CA GLN A 167 54.11 -6.49 -1.18
C GLN A 167 54.82 -5.44 -2.04
N GLU A 168 54.56 -4.15 -1.78
CA GLU A 168 54.99 -3.04 -2.65
C GLU A 168 55.46 -1.80 -1.85
N GLY A 169 55.88 -1.95 -0.59
CA GLY A 169 56.81 -1.03 0.10
C GLY A 169 56.29 0.34 0.56
N TRP A 170 54.98 0.49 0.80
CA TRP A 170 54.38 1.74 1.29
C TRP A 170 54.51 1.88 2.82
N ASP A 171 55.55 2.58 3.27
CA ASP A 171 55.89 2.78 4.70
C ASP A 171 55.28 4.07 5.31
N HIS A 172 54.11 4.49 4.81
CA HIS A 172 53.37 5.63 5.39
C HIS A 172 52.40 5.14 6.48
N ALA A 173 52.64 5.59 7.72
CA ALA A 173 51.82 5.26 8.88
C ALA A 173 50.37 5.76 8.73
N ARG A 174 49.41 4.98 9.28
CA ARG A 174 48.00 5.37 9.40
C ARG A 174 47.82 6.45 10.48
N PHE A 175 46.90 7.38 10.26
CA PHE A 175 46.55 8.48 11.18
C PHE A 175 45.35 8.13 12.09
N SER A 176 44.49 7.23 11.63
CA SER A 176 43.30 6.72 12.30
C SER A 176 43.05 5.23 11.98
N GLY A 177 42.01 4.66 12.58
CA GLY A 177 41.46 3.35 12.23
C GLY A 177 40.34 3.38 11.19
N SER A 178 40.03 4.55 10.60
CA SER A 178 38.96 4.63 9.59
C SER A 178 39.34 3.88 8.31
N ASP A 179 38.40 3.05 7.85
CA ASP A 179 38.37 2.41 6.54
C ASP A 179 38.61 3.42 5.40
N CYS A 180 37.95 4.59 5.45
CA CYS A 180 38.01 5.64 4.43
C CYS A 180 39.39 6.31 4.32
N GLU A 181 40.25 6.20 5.32
CA GLU A 181 41.62 6.73 5.24
C GLU A 181 42.45 6.03 4.14
N VAL A 182 42.14 4.76 3.85
CA VAL A 182 42.86 3.99 2.82
C VAL A 182 42.73 4.64 1.43
N ILE A 183 41.66 5.41 1.19
CA ILE A 183 41.43 6.14 -0.06
C ILE A 183 42.58 7.13 -0.30
N ALA A 184 43.05 7.83 0.74
CA ALA A 184 44.16 8.78 0.61
C ALA A 184 45.51 8.08 0.36
N HIS A 185 45.77 6.95 1.03
CA HIS A 185 47.00 6.16 0.80
C HIS A 185 47.00 5.55 -0.61
N ALA A 186 45.89 4.95 -1.03
CA ALA A 186 45.73 4.37 -2.36
C ALA A 186 45.80 5.45 -3.46
N TYR A 187 45.17 6.61 -3.26
CA TYR A 187 45.25 7.74 -4.20
C TYR A 187 46.68 8.25 -4.33
N ALA A 188 47.39 8.48 -3.22
CA ALA A 188 48.76 8.97 -3.25
C ALA A 188 49.72 7.99 -3.95
N LYS A 189 49.47 6.68 -3.82
CA LYS A 189 50.31 5.61 -4.38
C LYS A 189 49.99 5.27 -5.84
N TYR A 190 48.73 5.04 -6.17
CA TYR A 190 48.28 4.53 -7.48
C TYR A 190 47.66 5.62 -8.38
N GLY A 191 47.32 6.79 -7.82
CA GLY A 191 46.52 7.82 -8.50
C GLY A 191 45.02 7.49 -8.48
N GLY A 192 44.19 8.52 -8.67
CA GLY A 192 42.74 8.45 -8.51
C GLY A 192 42.03 7.30 -9.25
N PRO A 193 42.21 7.14 -10.58
CA PRO A 193 41.49 6.10 -11.34
C PRO A 193 41.80 4.68 -10.89
N GLU A 194 43.08 4.37 -10.63
CA GLU A 194 43.48 3.04 -10.16
C GLU A 194 43.11 2.82 -8.69
N ALA A 195 43.19 3.86 -7.84
CA ALA A 195 42.70 3.78 -6.47
C ALA A 195 41.20 3.45 -6.43
N ALA A 196 40.36 4.20 -7.17
CA ALA A 196 38.91 3.96 -7.26
C ALA A 196 38.57 2.54 -7.74
N ALA A 197 39.36 1.99 -8.68
CA ALA A 197 39.20 0.63 -9.18
C ALA A 197 39.68 -0.49 -8.23
N LYS A 198 40.43 -0.19 -7.17
CA LYS A 198 40.85 -1.16 -6.14
C LYS A 198 39.92 -1.20 -4.91
N LEU A 199 39.11 -0.17 -4.68
CA LEU A 199 38.20 -0.09 -3.55
C LEU A 199 37.01 -1.04 -3.73
N ASP A 200 36.82 -1.96 -2.78
CA ASP A 200 35.61 -2.77 -2.67
C ASP A 200 34.81 -2.29 -1.46
N GLY A 201 33.63 -1.73 -1.74
CA GLY A 201 32.90 -0.91 -0.79
C GLY A 201 31.76 -0.15 -1.45
N MET A 202 31.08 0.65 -0.64
CA MET A 202 30.08 1.62 -1.09
C MET A 202 30.57 3.01 -0.69
N PHE A 203 30.70 3.95 -1.62
CA PHE A 203 31.45 5.18 -1.39
C PHE A 203 31.13 6.30 -2.39
N ALA A 204 31.19 7.51 -1.87
CA ALA A 204 31.30 8.75 -2.62
C ALA A 204 32.43 9.57 -1.97
N PHE A 205 33.45 9.97 -2.73
CA PHE A 205 34.55 10.77 -2.18
C PHE A 205 35.05 11.86 -3.12
N VAL A 206 35.67 12.89 -2.53
CA VAL A 206 36.32 14.01 -3.22
C VAL A 206 37.72 14.17 -2.66
N VAL A 207 38.71 14.28 -3.55
CA VAL A 207 40.13 14.51 -3.26
C VAL A 207 40.58 15.80 -3.95
N PHE A 208 41.33 16.62 -3.21
CA PHE A 208 42.21 17.65 -3.78
C PHE A 208 43.66 17.26 -3.48
N GLU A 209 44.46 17.05 -4.52
CA GLU A 209 45.91 16.80 -4.42
C GLU A 209 46.67 18.10 -4.72
N GLU A 210 47.62 18.45 -3.86
CA GLU A 210 48.68 19.43 -4.13
C GLU A 210 50.01 18.70 -4.26
N ASP A 211 50.76 18.95 -5.33
CA ASP A 211 52.13 18.44 -5.49
C ASP A 211 53.13 19.55 -5.13
N GLY A 212 53.84 19.36 -4.01
CA GLY A 212 54.82 20.32 -3.51
C GLY A 212 56.08 20.48 -4.37
N THR A 213 56.29 19.65 -5.40
CA THR A 213 57.46 19.74 -6.28
C THR A 213 57.33 20.79 -7.38
N ASP A 214 56.13 20.98 -7.93
CA ASP A 214 55.83 21.94 -9.01
C ASP A 214 54.68 22.92 -8.70
N GLY A 215 53.99 22.73 -7.58
CA GLY A 215 52.82 23.51 -7.18
C GLY A 215 51.58 23.23 -8.04
N SER A 216 51.49 22.07 -8.68
CA SER A 216 50.28 21.63 -9.38
C SER A 216 49.19 21.20 -8.40
N VAL A 217 47.94 21.33 -8.85
CA VAL A 217 46.72 20.99 -8.10
C VAL A 217 45.89 20.07 -8.98
N LYS A 218 45.31 19.00 -8.40
CA LYS A 218 44.37 18.11 -9.07
C LYS A 218 43.11 17.96 -8.23
N ALA A 219 41.95 18.03 -8.88
CA ALA A 219 40.67 17.73 -8.26
C ALA A 219 40.14 16.41 -8.82
N PHE A 220 39.68 15.52 -7.95
CA PHE A 220 39.18 14.20 -8.32
C PHE A 220 37.98 13.84 -7.44
N ALA A 221 36.94 13.27 -8.03
CA ALA A 221 35.80 12.72 -7.28
C ALA A 221 35.42 11.34 -7.83
N ALA A 222 34.91 10.44 -7.01
CA ALA A 222 34.45 9.12 -7.46
C ALA A 222 33.24 8.62 -6.68
N ARG A 223 32.41 7.81 -7.35
CA ARG A 223 31.22 7.12 -6.81
C ARG A 223 31.30 5.63 -7.09
N ASP A 224 30.89 4.82 -6.12
CA ASP A 224 31.03 3.37 -6.11
C ASP A 224 30.38 2.65 -7.32
N PRO A 225 30.82 1.42 -7.63
CA PRO A 225 30.36 0.62 -8.78
C PRO A 225 28.85 0.50 -9.01
N VAL A 226 28.03 0.64 -7.96
CA VAL A 226 26.56 0.43 -8.01
C VAL A 226 25.80 1.75 -7.82
N GLY A 227 26.47 2.77 -7.27
CA GLY A 227 25.88 4.05 -6.89
C GLY A 227 25.15 4.00 -5.55
N ILE A 228 25.55 3.13 -4.63
CA ILE A 228 24.92 3.00 -3.30
C ILE A 228 25.03 4.30 -2.51
N LYS A 229 26.23 4.92 -2.50
CA LYS A 229 26.41 6.24 -1.89
C LYS A 229 26.22 7.34 -2.93
N PRO A 230 25.66 8.49 -2.56
CA PRO A 230 25.32 9.57 -3.49
C PRO A 230 26.46 10.58 -3.68
N LEU A 231 26.59 11.14 -4.89
CA LEU A 231 27.43 12.30 -5.14
C LEU A 231 26.87 13.14 -6.28
N TYR A 232 26.80 14.45 -6.06
CA TYR A 232 26.40 15.47 -7.03
C TYR A 232 27.49 16.51 -7.12
N TYR A 233 27.60 17.18 -8.27
CA TYR A 233 28.43 18.35 -8.43
C TYR A 233 27.75 19.42 -9.29
N GLY A 234 28.21 20.66 -9.16
CA GLY A 234 27.83 21.79 -10.02
C GLY A 234 28.95 22.83 -10.08
N ARG A 235 28.73 23.90 -10.84
CA ARG A 235 29.63 25.05 -10.91
C ARG A 235 28.98 26.31 -10.34
N THR A 236 29.74 27.13 -9.63
CA THR A 236 29.26 28.49 -9.31
C THR A 236 29.10 29.29 -10.61
N SER A 237 28.12 30.20 -10.66
CA SER A 237 27.89 31.06 -11.82
C SER A 237 29.13 31.92 -12.12
N ALA A 238 29.81 31.65 -13.25
CA ALA A 238 30.85 32.54 -13.76
C ALA A 238 30.23 33.86 -14.22
N THR A 239 30.89 34.99 -13.97
CA THR A 239 30.42 36.28 -14.49
C THR A 239 30.87 36.47 -15.95
N SER A 240 30.47 37.59 -16.57
CA SER A 240 30.95 37.95 -17.90
C SER A 240 32.39 38.48 -17.95
N ASP A 241 33.10 38.63 -16.82
CA ASP A 241 34.54 38.92 -16.81
C ASP A 241 35.34 37.59 -16.80
N PRO A 242 36.23 37.34 -17.78
CA PRO A 242 37.09 36.15 -17.81
C PRO A 242 38.03 35.95 -16.60
N LYS A 243 38.06 36.90 -15.65
CA LYS A 243 38.77 36.80 -14.37
C LYS A 243 37.97 36.13 -13.26
N ASP A 244 36.64 36.14 -13.31
CA ASP A 244 35.78 35.52 -12.30
C ASP A 244 35.70 34.01 -12.53
N ALA A 245 36.75 33.31 -12.10
CA ALA A 245 36.84 31.86 -12.09
C ALA A 245 35.63 31.24 -11.37
N GLY A 246 34.81 30.47 -12.08
CA GLY A 246 33.79 29.65 -11.44
C GLY A 246 34.43 28.53 -10.62
N ALA A 247 33.87 28.15 -9.49
CA ALA A 247 34.34 27.06 -8.67
C ALA A 247 33.57 25.76 -8.96
N TYR A 248 34.21 24.61 -8.75
CA TYR A 248 33.55 23.31 -8.73
C TYR A 248 33.12 22.98 -7.30
N MET A 249 31.86 22.58 -7.12
CA MET A 249 31.29 22.26 -5.80
C MET A 249 30.57 20.91 -5.84
N PHE A 250 30.79 20.10 -4.81
CA PHE A 250 30.35 18.71 -4.65
C PHE A 250 29.55 18.55 -3.36
N ALA A 251 28.53 17.70 -3.38
CA ALA A 251 27.78 17.33 -2.17
C ALA A 251 27.18 15.92 -2.25
N SER A 252 26.94 15.30 -1.09
CA SER A 252 26.17 14.05 -1.02
C SER A 252 24.68 14.22 -1.37
N GLU A 253 24.12 15.42 -1.19
CA GLU A 253 22.70 15.71 -1.42
C GLU A 253 22.52 17.08 -2.12
N LEU A 254 21.55 17.17 -3.03
CA LEU A 254 21.25 18.38 -3.82
C LEU A 254 20.98 19.60 -2.95
N LYS A 255 20.33 19.42 -1.79
CA LYS A 255 20.04 20.50 -0.81
C LYS A 255 21.24 21.31 -0.34
N ALA A 256 22.45 20.76 -0.40
CA ALA A 256 23.68 21.48 -0.06
C ALA A 256 24.30 22.25 -1.24
N LEU A 257 23.79 22.06 -2.47
CA LEU A 257 24.18 22.83 -3.66
C LEU A 257 23.24 24.02 -3.92
N VAL A 258 21.98 23.94 -3.47
CA VAL A 258 20.95 24.99 -3.66
C VAL A 258 21.45 26.34 -3.16
N GLY A 259 21.39 27.36 -4.02
CA GLY A 259 21.83 28.73 -3.72
C GLY A 259 23.34 28.97 -3.81
N HIS A 260 24.17 27.94 -4.04
CA HIS A 260 25.61 28.06 -4.18
C HIS A 260 26.10 27.89 -5.63
N VAL A 261 25.46 27.01 -6.41
CA VAL A 261 25.81 26.72 -7.82
C VAL A 261 24.75 27.23 -8.79
N ASP A 262 25.12 27.39 -10.06
CA ASP A 262 24.16 27.55 -11.16
C ASP A 262 23.37 26.23 -11.30
N PRO A 263 22.03 26.22 -11.09
CA PRO A 263 21.23 25.00 -11.13
C PRO A 263 21.38 24.21 -12.44
N SER A 264 21.52 24.90 -13.57
CA SER A 264 21.67 24.27 -14.89
C SER A 264 22.97 23.46 -15.05
N THR A 265 23.95 23.70 -14.19
CA THR A 265 25.23 23.00 -14.18
C THR A 265 25.27 21.77 -13.26
N VAL A 266 24.18 21.50 -12.51
CA VAL A 266 24.14 20.42 -11.54
C VAL A 266 23.97 19.06 -12.22
N VAL A 267 24.83 18.10 -11.85
CA VAL A 267 24.86 16.74 -12.38
C VAL A 267 25.13 15.74 -11.25
N ALA A 268 24.39 14.63 -11.23
CA ALA A 268 24.70 13.47 -10.39
C ALA A 268 25.88 12.70 -10.98
N LEU A 269 26.90 12.36 -10.18
CA LEU A 269 27.99 11.50 -10.65
C LEU A 269 27.44 10.08 -10.86
N PRO A 270 27.61 9.44 -12.04
CA PRO A 270 27.06 8.11 -12.28
C PRO A 270 27.73 7.01 -11.44
N PRO A 271 27.06 5.85 -11.24
CA PRO A 271 27.68 4.65 -10.67
C PRO A 271 28.98 4.25 -11.39
N GLY A 272 30.01 3.84 -10.65
CA GLY A 272 31.27 3.33 -11.21
C GLY A 272 32.07 4.35 -12.02
N HIS A 273 31.82 5.66 -11.83
CA HIS A 273 32.51 6.74 -12.50
C HIS A 273 33.37 7.56 -11.53
N TYR A 274 34.47 8.09 -12.06
CA TYR A 274 35.18 9.22 -11.47
C TYR A 274 34.95 10.50 -12.30
N TRP A 275 35.29 11.64 -11.72
CA TRP A 275 35.28 12.95 -12.34
C TRP A 275 36.62 13.65 -12.13
N THR A 276 37.11 14.35 -13.17
CA THR A 276 38.18 15.36 -13.04
C THR A 276 37.93 16.58 -13.94
N PRO A 277 38.58 17.73 -13.70
CA PRO A 277 38.52 18.91 -14.57
C PRO A 277 39.05 18.70 -15.99
N GLU A 278 39.91 17.70 -16.20
CA GLU A 278 40.54 17.37 -17.49
C GLU A 278 39.62 16.56 -18.41
N THR A 279 38.98 15.52 -17.86
CA THR A 279 38.26 14.50 -18.65
C THR A 279 36.74 14.54 -18.45
N GLY A 280 36.25 15.32 -17.50
CA GLY A 280 34.85 15.23 -17.06
C GLY A 280 34.62 13.89 -16.36
N MET A 281 33.47 13.26 -16.64
CA MET A 281 33.08 11.98 -16.01
C MET A 281 33.56 10.79 -16.84
N VAL A 282 34.28 9.85 -16.20
CA VAL A 282 34.86 8.66 -16.85
C VAL A 282 34.50 7.41 -16.06
N CYS A 283 33.96 6.41 -16.73
CA CYS A 283 33.64 5.10 -16.14
C CYS A 283 34.92 4.31 -15.85
N TYR A 284 35.12 3.88 -14.59
CA TYR A 284 36.21 2.98 -14.20
C TYR A 284 35.71 1.55 -13.92
N TYR A 285 34.44 1.37 -13.58
CA TYR A 285 33.81 0.07 -13.39
C TYR A 285 32.76 -0.18 -14.47
N ASN A 286 33.11 -0.96 -15.50
CA ASN A 286 32.18 -1.38 -16.56
C ASN A 286 32.40 -2.86 -16.90
N PRO A 287 31.90 -3.79 -16.08
CA PRO A 287 32.12 -5.22 -16.24
C PRO A 287 31.46 -5.73 -17.52
N ASP A 288 32.00 -6.81 -18.08
CA ASP A 288 31.55 -7.33 -19.38
C ASP A 288 30.05 -7.65 -19.42
N TRP A 289 29.44 -8.11 -18.33
CA TRP A 289 28.00 -8.36 -18.26
C TRP A 289 27.13 -7.10 -18.34
N LEU A 290 27.64 -5.94 -17.93
CA LEU A 290 26.96 -4.65 -18.09
C LEU A 290 27.24 -4.10 -19.50
N ARG A 291 28.50 -4.19 -19.92
CA ARG A 291 29.08 -3.56 -21.12
C ARG A 291 28.72 -4.21 -22.46
N LYS A 292 28.56 -5.53 -22.49
CA LYS A 292 28.34 -6.32 -23.71
C LYS A 292 26.88 -6.74 -23.81
N ASP A 293 26.25 -6.44 -24.94
CA ASP A 293 24.94 -7.00 -25.26
C ASP A 293 25.03 -8.47 -25.69
N ASP A 294 26.20 -9.00 -26.05
CA ASP A 294 26.43 -10.42 -26.36
C ASP A 294 26.98 -11.21 -25.16
N TYR A 295 26.79 -10.74 -23.92
CA TYR A 295 27.27 -11.44 -22.73
C TYR A 295 26.45 -12.70 -22.40
N ALA A 296 26.98 -13.87 -22.75
CA ALA A 296 26.38 -15.17 -22.47
C ALA A 296 27.44 -16.24 -22.07
N PRO A 297 28.17 -16.09 -20.94
CA PRO A 297 29.21 -17.04 -20.53
C PRO A 297 28.66 -18.45 -20.26
N TRP A 298 27.37 -18.60 -19.95
CA TRP A 298 26.70 -19.90 -19.82
C TRP A 298 26.58 -20.68 -21.14
N GLU A 299 26.91 -20.07 -22.28
CA GLU A 299 27.03 -20.74 -23.58
C GLU A 299 28.49 -21.17 -23.88
N GLU A 300 29.46 -20.86 -23.01
CA GLU A 300 30.86 -21.25 -23.16
C GLU A 300 31.13 -22.68 -22.63
N ASP A 301 31.80 -23.51 -23.44
CA ASP A 301 32.13 -24.91 -23.11
C ASP A 301 32.91 -25.02 -21.78
N GLY A 302 32.22 -25.48 -20.73
CA GLY A 302 32.79 -25.71 -19.40
C GLY A 302 32.55 -24.61 -18.36
N HIS A 303 31.87 -23.51 -18.72
CA HIS A 303 31.39 -22.56 -17.72
C HIS A 303 30.18 -23.14 -16.97
N HIS A 304 30.32 -23.31 -15.65
CA HIS A 304 29.24 -23.72 -14.77
C HIS A 304 29.39 -23.01 -13.43
N VAL A 305 28.28 -22.45 -12.93
CA VAL A 305 28.21 -21.85 -11.60
C VAL A 305 27.31 -22.73 -10.74
N SER A 306 27.91 -23.37 -9.73
CA SER A 306 27.21 -24.26 -8.82
C SER A 306 26.49 -23.52 -7.69
N ASP A 307 25.52 -24.18 -7.09
CA ASP A 307 24.68 -23.60 -6.04
C ASP A 307 25.47 -23.30 -4.76
N ASP A 308 26.53 -24.07 -4.48
CA ASP A 308 27.40 -23.83 -3.33
C ASP A 308 28.32 -22.61 -3.55
N GLU A 309 28.77 -22.34 -4.78
CA GLU A 309 29.51 -21.12 -5.10
C GLU A 309 28.64 -19.87 -4.92
N ILE A 310 27.36 -19.92 -5.32
CA ILE A 310 26.43 -18.81 -5.13
C ILE A 310 26.15 -18.60 -3.63
N ARG A 311 25.90 -19.67 -2.87
CA ARG A 311 25.75 -19.61 -1.41
C ARG A 311 26.99 -19.01 -0.74
N GLU A 312 28.18 -19.54 -1.01
CA GLU A 312 29.43 -19.09 -0.39
C GLU A 312 29.75 -17.63 -0.75
N ALA A 313 29.49 -17.20 -1.98
CA ALA A 313 29.62 -15.81 -2.40
C ALA A 313 28.63 -14.88 -1.67
N PHE A 314 27.39 -15.32 -1.43
CA PHE A 314 26.44 -14.54 -0.63
C PHE A 314 26.88 -14.43 0.84
N SER A 315 27.27 -15.54 1.47
CA SER A 315 27.77 -15.54 2.85
C SER A 315 29.02 -14.66 3.02
N LYS A 316 29.93 -14.64 2.03
CA LYS A 316 31.06 -13.70 1.97
C LYS A 316 30.56 -12.25 1.89
N ALA A 317 29.60 -11.95 1.01
CA ALA A 317 29.03 -10.61 0.85
C ALA A 317 28.33 -10.09 2.12
N VAL A 318 27.59 -10.95 2.83
CA VAL A 318 26.98 -10.66 4.14
C VAL A 318 28.06 -10.43 5.20
N LYS A 319 28.99 -11.37 5.37
CA LYS A 319 30.05 -11.28 6.39
C LYS A 319 30.93 -10.04 6.21
N LYS A 320 31.30 -9.71 4.97
CA LYS A 320 32.07 -8.50 4.61
C LYS A 320 31.36 -7.20 5.04
N ARG A 321 30.02 -7.17 5.00
CA ARG A 321 29.20 -6.01 5.42
C ARG A 321 28.95 -5.91 6.93
N MET A 322 29.37 -6.88 7.74
CA MET A 322 29.27 -6.82 9.20
C MET A 322 30.35 -5.95 9.88
N MET A 323 31.28 -5.39 9.11
CA MET A 323 32.38 -4.53 9.59
C MET A 323 31.85 -3.31 10.36
N ALA A 324 31.87 -3.36 11.70
CA ALA A 324 31.35 -2.29 12.56
C ALA A 324 31.87 -2.39 14.01
N ASP A 325 32.29 -1.27 14.61
CA ASP A 325 32.65 -1.19 16.04
C ASP A 325 31.46 -0.75 16.92
N VAL A 326 30.24 -0.76 16.36
CA VAL A 326 29.00 -0.30 17.00
C VAL A 326 27.86 -1.29 16.80
N ASP A 327 26.80 -1.18 17.61
CA ASP A 327 25.62 -2.02 17.47
C ASP A 327 24.86 -1.76 16.17
N TYR A 328 24.60 -2.85 15.44
CA TYR A 328 23.85 -2.92 14.18
C TYR A 328 22.72 -3.94 14.25
N GLY A 329 21.79 -3.87 13.30
CA GLY A 329 20.64 -4.77 13.17
C GLY A 329 20.33 -5.09 11.70
N PHE A 330 19.07 -5.41 11.40
CA PHE A 330 18.60 -5.53 10.01
C PHE A 330 17.11 -5.22 9.82
N PHE A 331 16.75 -4.87 8.59
CA PHE A 331 15.35 -4.76 8.16
C PHE A 331 14.79 -6.14 7.81
N LEU A 332 13.62 -6.47 8.35
CA LEU A 332 12.93 -7.74 8.15
C LEU A 332 11.47 -7.47 7.76
N SER A 333 11.15 -7.50 6.46
CA SER A 333 9.78 -7.30 5.97
C SER A 333 8.96 -8.60 5.97
N GLY A 334 9.59 -9.76 6.21
CA GLY A 334 8.95 -11.05 5.93
C GLY A 334 8.88 -11.39 4.43
N GLY A 335 9.31 -10.48 3.55
CA GLY A 335 9.65 -10.77 2.16
C GLY A 335 10.95 -11.57 2.09
N VAL A 336 11.02 -12.50 1.13
CA VAL A 336 12.03 -13.57 1.04
C VAL A 336 13.47 -13.07 1.14
N ASP A 337 13.77 -11.91 0.58
CA ASP A 337 15.11 -11.31 0.50
C ASP A 337 15.64 -10.92 1.87
N SER A 338 14.78 -10.26 2.66
CA SER A 338 15.08 -9.90 4.04
C SER A 338 15.20 -11.13 4.94
N CYS A 339 14.43 -12.19 4.65
CA CYS A 339 14.50 -13.46 5.35
C CYS A 339 15.79 -14.24 5.02
N ILE A 340 16.28 -14.19 3.77
CA ILE A 340 17.55 -14.79 3.36
C ILE A 340 18.74 -14.06 4.00
N VAL A 341 18.75 -12.72 3.98
CA VAL A 341 19.76 -11.94 4.74
C VAL A 341 19.72 -12.31 6.22
N ALA A 342 18.53 -12.41 6.83
CA ALA A 342 18.39 -12.78 8.25
C ALA A 342 18.85 -14.21 8.57
N HIS A 343 18.62 -15.16 7.66
CA HIS A 343 18.98 -16.58 7.79
C HIS A 343 20.50 -16.79 7.72
N ASP A 344 21.19 -16.13 6.81
CA ASP A 344 22.64 -16.21 6.63
C ASP A 344 23.43 -15.34 7.64
N LEU A 345 22.91 -14.14 7.96
CA LEU A 345 23.55 -13.22 8.92
C LEU A 345 23.58 -13.77 10.36
N LEU A 346 22.52 -14.45 10.81
CA LEU A 346 22.36 -14.80 12.23
C LEU A 346 23.50 -15.70 12.77
N PRO A 347 23.97 -16.75 12.08
CA PRO A 347 25.18 -17.47 12.47
C PRO A 347 26.40 -16.58 12.65
N PHE A 348 26.75 -15.77 11.65
CA PHE A 348 27.94 -14.93 11.71
C PHE A 348 27.84 -13.84 12.78
N TYR A 349 26.68 -13.18 12.92
CA TYR A 349 26.44 -12.18 13.97
C TYR A 349 26.72 -12.76 15.36
N ARG A 350 26.18 -13.95 15.67
CA ARG A 350 26.38 -14.61 16.97
C ARG A 350 27.83 -15.05 17.17
N GLU A 351 28.49 -15.55 16.14
CA GLU A 351 29.91 -15.95 16.18
C GLU A 351 30.82 -14.75 16.47
N GLU A 352 30.68 -13.66 15.70
CA GLU A 352 31.52 -12.47 15.85
C GLU A 352 31.16 -11.64 17.11
N ARG A 353 29.91 -11.68 17.58
CA ARG A 353 29.52 -11.14 18.90
C ARG A 353 30.25 -11.84 20.05
N LEU A 354 30.23 -13.17 20.06
CA LEU A 354 30.87 -13.98 21.10
C LEU A 354 32.40 -13.79 21.11
N LYS A 355 33.03 -13.65 19.94
CA LYS A 355 34.47 -13.34 19.81
C LYS A 355 34.82 -11.92 20.30
N THR A 356 34.04 -10.92 19.89
CA THR A 356 34.43 -9.50 20.00
C THR A 356 33.97 -8.85 21.30
N PHE A 357 32.76 -9.19 21.76
CA PHE A 357 32.14 -8.58 22.95
C PHE A 357 31.96 -9.57 24.12
N GLY A 358 32.06 -10.87 23.87
CA GLY A 358 31.88 -11.91 24.88
C GLY A 358 30.41 -12.17 25.25
N ASP A 359 29.45 -11.73 24.42
CA ASP A 359 28.02 -11.95 24.61
C ASP A 359 27.35 -12.61 23.39
N ASP A 360 26.16 -13.18 23.61
CA ASP A 360 25.27 -13.76 22.59
C ASP A 360 23.91 -13.02 22.64
N ARG A 361 23.94 -11.68 22.69
CA ARG A 361 22.69 -10.89 22.78
C ARG A 361 21.87 -11.03 21.48
N PRO A 362 20.52 -11.01 21.55
CA PRO A 362 19.68 -11.05 20.36
C PRO A 362 20.04 -9.99 19.32
N VAL A 363 19.89 -10.31 18.03
CA VAL A 363 20.09 -9.33 16.94
C VAL A 363 18.87 -8.40 16.84
N PRO A 364 19.04 -7.06 16.81
CA PRO A 364 17.94 -6.13 16.59
C PRO A 364 17.39 -6.22 15.16
N THR A 365 16.07 -6.34 15.05
CA THR A 365 15.36 -6.41 13.76
C THR A 365 14.19 -5.44 13.73
N PHE A 366 13.91 -4.92 12.54
CA PHE A 366 12.93 -3.85 12.36
C PHE A 366 11.96 -4.18 11.22
N THR A 367 10.67 -3.95 11.48
CA THR A 367 9.57 -4.10 10.52
C THR A 367 8.66 -2.89 10.62
N VAL A 368 8.02 -2.53 9.51
CA VAL A 368 7.03 -1.46 9.41
C VAL A 368 5.74 -2.04 8.86
N GLY A 369 4.59 -1.57 9.32
CA GLY A 369 3.30 -1.99 8.80
C GLY A 369 2.13 -1.73 9.74
N MET A 370 0.94 -1.56 9.17
CA MET A 370 -0.32 -1.52 9.89
C MET A 370 -0.51 -2.81 10.72
N GLU A 371 -1.36 -2.75 11.74
CA GLU A 371 -1.58 -3.90 12.61
C GLU A 371 -2.11 -5.11 11.82
N ASN A 372 -1.48 -6.27 12.05
CA ASN A 372 -1.73 -7.52 11.32
C ASN A 372 -1.53 -7.46 9.79
N SER A 373 -0.75 -6.50 9.27
CA SER A 373 -0.41 -6.48 7.84
C SER A 373 0.34 -7.74 7.38
N PRO A 374 0.26 -8.09 6.07
CA PRO A 374 0.90 -9.28 5.54
C PRO A 374 2.41 -9.36 5.84
N ASP A 375 3.14 -8.25 5.73
CA ASP A 375 4.58 -8.18 6.03
C ASP A 375 4.85 -8.39 7.54
N VAL A 376 4.10 -7.72 8.42
CA VAL A 376 4.23 -7.88 9.88
C VAL A 376 3.97 -9.32 10.32
N MET A 377 3.02 -10.03 9.71
CA MET A 377 2.76 -11.45 10.00
C MET A 377 3.90 -12.37 9.56
N ALA A 378 4.45 -12.16 8.35
CA ALA A 378 5.57 -12.98 7.86
C ALA A 378 6.87 -12.68 8.62
N ALA A 379 7.12 -11.43 8.99
CA ALA A 379 8.28 -11.05 9.80
C ALA A 379 8.26 -11.75 11.18
N LYS A 380 7.10 -11.76 11.87
CA LYS A 380 6.89 -12.52 13.11
C LYS A 380 7.18 -14.02 12.93
N GLY A 381 6.64 -14.65 11.87
CA GLY A 381 6.89 -16.06 11.57
C GLY A 381 8.37 -16.39 11.30
N MET A 382 9.12 -15.45 10.69
CA MET A 382 10.56 -15.61 10.48
C MET A 382 11.35 -15.44 11.80
N VAL A 383 10.94 -14.53 12.68
CA VAL A 383 11.53 -14.36 14.03
C VAL A 383 11.43 -15.64 14.83
N GLU A 384 10.27 -16.31 14.84
CA GLU A 384 10.08 -17.60 15.52
C GLU A 384 11.00 -18.67 14.94
N ALA A 385 11.08 -18.79 13.61
CA ALA A 385 11.94 -19.75 12.91
C ALA A 385 13.45 -19.53 13.16
N LEU A 386 13.86 -18.29 13.42
CA LEU A 386 15.22 -17.91 13.81
C LEU A 386 15.51 -18.11 15.31
N GLY A 387 14.63 -18.78 16.05
CA GLY A 387 14.79 -19.08 17.48
C GLY A 387 14.14 -18.06 18.43
N GLY A 388 13.29 -17.18 17.91
CA GLY A 388 12.48 -16.23 18.68
C GLY A 388 13.31 -15.20 19.46
N SER A 389 12.72 -14.68 20.54
CA SER A 389 13.30 -13.63 21.39
C SER A 389 14.62 -13.99 22.08
N LYS A 390 15.04 -15.26 22.02
CA LYS A 390 16.36 -15.73 22.48
C LYS A 390 17.48 -15.27 21.56
N HIS A 391 17.22 -15.14 20.26
CA HIS A 391 18.22 -14.85 19.24
C HIS A 391 17.90 -13.63 18.37
N VAL A 392 16.62 -13.21 18.32
CA VAL A 392 16.15 -12.09 17.51
C VAL A 392 15.30 -11.15 18.37
N GLN A 393 15.73 -9.90 18.55
CA GLN A 393 14.90 -8.85 19.13
C GLN A 393 14.07 -8.22 18.00
N HIS A 394 12.75 -8.35 18.07
CA HIS A 394 11.86 -7.87 17.02
C HIS A 394 11.15 -6.58 17.40
N ASN A 395 11.28 -5.56 16.55
CA ASN A 395 10.75 -4.22 16.75
C ASN A 395 9.85 -3.83 15.57
N ILE A 396 8.57 -3.56 15.84
CA ILE A 396 7.58 -3.20 14.80
C ILE A 396 7.23 -1.71 14.93
N ARG A 397 7.17 -1.00 13.80
CA ARG A 397 6.61 0.35 13.66
C ARG A 397 5.27 0.28 12.95
N SER A 398 4.18 0.38 13.71
CA SER A 398 2.86 0.65 13.14
C SER A 398 2.71 2.12 12.75
N PHE A 399 1.78 2.40 11.84
CA PHE A 399 1.43 3.74 11.36
C PHE A 399 -0.05 3.81 10.97
N THR A 400 -0.57 5.01 10.72
CA THR A 400 -1.94 5.25 10.19
C THR A 400 -1.89 6.01 8.85
N PRO A 401 -2.93 5.92 8.00
CA PRO A 401 -3.01 6.68 6.74
C PRO A 401 -2.92 8.22 6.95
N GLU A 402 -3.37 8.72 8.10
CA GLU A 402 -3.31 10.13 8.46
C GLU A 402 -1.86 10.58 8.71
N GLU A 403 -1.12 9.81 9.52
CA GLU A 403 0.29 10.04 9.84
C GLU A 403 1.16 10.10 8.57
N VAL A 404 0.89 9.18 7.63
CA VAL A 404 1.61 9.08 6.36
C VAL A 404 1.57 10.38 5.55
N PHE A 405 0.41 11.04 5.48
CA PHE A 405 0.28 12.25 4.67
C PHE A 405 1.16 13.40 5.19
N ASP A 406 1.25 13.55 6.51
CA ASP A 406 2.02 14.62 7.16
C ASP A 406 3.55 14.41 7.05
N LEU A 407 3.99 13.24 6.57
CA LEU A 407 5.38 12.95 6.25
C LEU A 407 5.77 13.36 4.82
N ILE A 408 4.83 13.46 3.87
CA ILE A 408 5.16 13.72 2.44
C ILE A 408 6.11 14.90 2.24
N PRO A 409 5.90 16.09 2.84
CA PRO A 409 6.80 17.23 2.61
C PRO A 409 8.25 16.96 3.06
N LYS A 410 8.42 16.25 4.18
CA LYS A 410 9.74 15.83 4.68
C LYS A 410 10.36 14.79 3.77
N ILE A 411 9.56 13.84 3.29
CA ILE A 411 10.01 12.77 2.40
C ILE A 411 10.45 13.37 1.06
N VAL A 412 9.68 14.24 0.42
CA VAL A 412 10.09 14.94 -0.82
C VAL A 412 11.37 15.76 -0.60
N TYR A 413 11.48 16.50 0.52
CA TYR A 413 12.69 17.24 0.87
C TYR A 413 13.92 16.32 1.02
N HIS A 414 13.82 15.20 1.75
CA HIS A 414 14.96 14.29 1.90
C HIS A 414 15.23 13.45 0.65
N MET A 415 14.19 13.01 -0.07
CA MET A 415 14.29 12.22 -1.32
C MET A 415 14.84 13.00 -2.50
N GLU A 416 14.66 14.32 -2.56
CA GLU A 416 15.15 15.16 -3.67
C GLU A 416 14.58 14.72 -5.04
N THR A 417 13.34 14.23 -5.05
CA THR A 417 12.59 13.79 -6.25
C THR A 417 11.08 13.93 -6.01
N TYR A 418 10.30 13.90 -7.09
CA TYR A 418 8.84 13.91 -7.14
C TYR A 418 8.27 12.69 -7.89
N GLU A 419 9.09 11.67 -8.18
CA GLU A 419 8.64 10.40 -8.76
C GLU A 419 7.68 9.69 -7.77
N ALA A 420 6.43 9.49 -8.17
CA ALA A 420 5.36 9.11 -7.27
C ALA A 420 5.55 7.71 -6.66
N GLU A 421 5.99 6.70 -7.42
CA GLU A 421 6.15 5.34 -6.88
C GLU A 421 7.33 5.26 -5.91
N LEU A 422 8.42 5.99 -6.17
CA LEU A 422 9.53 6.11 -5.23
C LEU A 422 9.16 6.87 -3.95
N ILE A 423 8.30 7.90 -4.02
CA ILE A 423 7.74 8.58 -2.84
C ILE A 423 6.82 7.65 -2.03
N ARG A 424 5.90 6.91 -2.69
CA ARG A 424 5.06 5.88 -2.03
C ARG A 424 5.91 4.82 -1.33
N SER A 425 6.98 4.37 -1.97
CA SER A 425 7.91 3.36 -1.44
C SER A 425 8.88 3.92 -0.38
N ALA A 426 9.05 5.25 -0.31
CA ALA A 426 9.89 5.93 0.67
C ALA A 426 9.18 6.09 2.03
N ILE A 427 7.86 6.27 2.05
CA ILE A 427 7.02 6.38 3.26
C ILE A 427 7.27 5.24 4.28
N PRO A 428 7.14 3.95 3.94
CA PRO A 428 7.43 2.88 4.88
C PRO A 428 8.92 2.81 5.24
N ASN A 429 9.82 3.19 4.32
CA ASN A 429 11.26 3.17 4.57
C ASN A 429 11.70 4.26 5.57
N TRP A 430 11.09 5.46 5.52
CA TRP A 430 11.23 6.53 6.51
C TRP A 430 10.82 6.04 7.91
N LEU A 431 9.60 5.51 8.03
CA LEU A 431 9.05 5.00 9.29
C LEU A 431 9.91 3.87 9.88
N LEU A 432 10.41 2.98 9.02
CA LEU A 432 11.30 1.88 9.38
C LEU A 432 12.67 2.37 9.87
N ALA A 433 13.26 3.36 9.17
CA ALA A 433 14.51 4.00 9.54
C ALA A 433 14.40 4.80 10.84
N GLU A 434 13.32 5.57 11.02
CA GLU A 434 12.99 6.31 12.25
C GLU A 434 12.97 5.38 13.47
N ARG A 435 12.37 4.18 13.32
CA ARG A 435 12.37 3.19 14.41
C ARG A 435 13.74 2.56 14.61
N ALA A 436 14.46 2.18 13.55
CA ALA A 436 15.76 1.51 13.68
C ALA A 436 16.86 2.43 14.26
N ALA A 437 16.87 3.70 13.85
CA ALA A 437 17.81 4.74 14.32
C ALA A 437 17.70 5.03 15.83
N GLN A 438 16.65 4.57 16.51
CA GLN A 438 16.50 4.65 17.97
C GLN A 438 17.40 3.65 18.69
N ASP A 439 17.67 2.49 18.08
CA ASP A 439 18.37 1.37 18.72
C ASP A 439 19.80 1.17 18.17
N VAL A 440 20.00 1.33 16.85
CA VAL A 440 21.25 0.99 16.14
C VAL A 440 21.76 2.12 15.23
N LYS A 441 23.04 2.07 14.85
CA LYS A 441 23.63 3.00 13.84
C LYS A 441 23.63 2.44 12.41
N MET A 442 23.47 1.12 12.24
CA MET A 442 23.53 0.44 10.94
C MET A 442 22.53 -0.72 10.86
N VAL A 443 22.02 -0.98 9.65
CA VAL A 443 21.16 -2.10 9.31
C VAL A 443 21.58 -2.76 7.99
N LEU A 444 21.53 -4.09 7.95
CA LEU A 444 21.55 -4.84 6.69
C LEU A 444 20.13 -4.89 6.09
N THR A 445 20.04 -4.92 4.76
CA THR A 445 18.79 -4.84 3.99
C THR A 445 18.77 -5.85 2.84
N GLY A 446 17.59 -6.16 2.29
CA GLY A 446 17.41 -7.11 1.18
C GLY A 446 17.40 -6.49 -0.23
N GLU A 447 17.69 -5.18 -0.37
CA GLU A 447 17.65 -4.48 -1.66
C GLU A 447 18.68 -5.05 -2.64
N GLY A 448 18.35 -5.11 -3.93
CA GLY A 448 19.18 -5.70 -4.98
C GLY A 448 18.84 -7.16 -5.32
N ALA A 449 18.07 -7.85 -4.48
CA ALA A 449 17.69 -9.25 -4.74
C ALA A 449 16.74 -9.38 -5.95
N ASP A 450 15.79 -8.46 -6.09
CA ASP A 450 14.91 -8.36 -7.26
C ASP A 450 15.70 -8.15 -8.55
N GLU A 451 16.74 -7.32 -8.48
CA GLU A 451 17.58 -6.89 -9.60
C GLU A 451 18.64 -7.91 -10.04
N LEU A 452 18.88 -8.98 -9.27
CA LEU A 452 19.79 -10.08 -9.64
C LEU A 452 19.07 -11.40 -9.97
N PHE A 453 17.87 -11.61 -9.42
CA PHE A 453 17.15 -12.89 -9.46
C PHE A 453 15.74 -12.81 -10.09
N ALA A 454 15.47 -11.79 -10.91
CA ALA A 454 14.20 -11.63 -11.66
C ALA A 454 12.98 -11.63 -10.73
N GLY A 455 12.95 -10.67 -9.81
CA GLY A 455 12.01 -10.67 -8.68
C GLY A 455 10.73 -9.85 -8.82
N TYR A 456 10.68 -8.95 -9.79
CA TYR A 456 9.48 -8.18 -10.08
C TYR A 456 8.45 -9.01 -10.86
N LEU A 457 7.16 -8.81 -10.57
CA LEU A 457 6.09 -9.66 -11.10
C LEU A 457 6.02 -9.69 -12.64
N TYR A 458 6.45 -8.64 -13.34
CA TYR A 458 6.43 -8.61 -14.80
C TYR A 458 7.40 -9.60 -15.45
N PHE A 459 8.41 -10.12 -14.73
CA PHE A 459 9.34 -11.14 -15.24
C PHE A 459 8.65 -12.48 -15.57
N SER A 460 7.42 -12.73 -15.13
CA SER A 460 6.62 -13.87 -15.61
C SER A 460 6.37 -13.80 -17.11
N HIS A 461 6.23 -12.59 -17.67
CA HIS A 461 5.97 -12.36 -19.09
C HIS A 461 7.25 -12.32 -19.94
N ALA A 462 8.38 -12.83 -19.44
CA ALA A 462 9.60 -12.98 -20.24
C ALA A 462 9.49 -14.27 -21.06
N GLU A 463 9.38 -14.14 -22.39
CA GLU A 463 9.22 -15.24 -23.33
C GLU A 463 10.49 -16.12 -23.44
N ASN A 464 11.64 -15.61 -23.00
CA ASN A 464 12.93 -16.27 -23.15
C ASN A 464 13.98 -15.79 -22.11
N PRO A 465 15.04 -16.58 -21.86
CA PRO A 465 16.11 -16.22 -20.91
C PRO A 465 16.83 -14.91 -21.26
N ARG A 466 16.86 -14.56 -22.54
CA ARG A 466 17.60 -13.41 -23.05
C ARG A 466 16.93 -12.08 -22.70
N GLN A 467 15.60 -12.02 -22.77
CA GLN A 467 14.80 -10.91 -22.23
C GLN A 467 15.05 -10.71 -20.74
N VAL A 468 15.10 -11.80 -19.95
CA VAL A 468 15.43 -11.72 -18.52
C VAL A 468 16.81 -11.08 -18.31
N GLN A 469 17.85 -11.53 -19.00
CA GLN A 469 19.19 -10.98 -18.82
C GLN A 469 19.30 -9.50 -19.21
N ASP A 470 18.80 -9.10 -20.39
CA ASP A 470 18.90 -7.70 -20.83
C ASP A 470 18.14 -6.74 -19.91
N GLU A 471 17.03 -7.22 -19.33
CA GLU A 471 16.32 -6.49 -18.29
C GLU A 471 17.12 -6.43 -16.98
N LEU A 472 17.66 -7.55 -16.46
CA LEU A 472 18.51 -7.54 -15.26
C LEU A 472 19.70 -6.56 -15.41
N ARG A 473 20.31 -6.50 -16.59
CA ARG A 473 21.36 -5.52 -16.94
C ARG A 473 20.83 -4.08 -16.86
N ARG A 474 19.68 -3.79 -17.48
CA ARG A 474 19.04 -2.47 -17.49
C ARG A 474 18.69 -1.99 -16.08
N ILE A 475 18.02 -2.83 -15.29
CA ILE A 475 17.50 -2.45 -13.97
C ILE A 475 18.63 -2.24 -12.96
N TYR A 476 19.70 -3.05 -13.04
CA TYR A 476 20.92 -2.81 -12.27
C TYR A 476 21.54 -1.46 -12.61
N GLY A 477 21.64 -1.11 -13.90
CA GLY A 477 22.19 0.18 -14.36
C GLY A 477 21.41 1.40 -13.84
N MET A 478 20.14 1.22 -13.44
CA MET A 478 19.31 2.28 -12.87
C MET A 478 19.40 2.39 -11.34
N LEU A 479 19.72 1.31 -10.61
CA LEU A 479 19.64 1.16 -9.15
C LEU A 479 20.03 2.41 -8.33
N GLY A 480 21.21 2.99 -8.63
CA GLY A 480 21.78 4.17 -7.97
C GLY A 480 20.98 5.47 -8.10
N ASN A 481 19.87 5.48 -8.85
CA ASN A 481 18.93 6.59 -9.00
C ASN A 481 17.51 6.27 -8.50
N ILE A 482 17.23 5.01 -8.12
CA ILE A 482 15.90 4.52 -7.74
C ILE A 482 15.93 3.89 -6.33
N ASN A 483 15.85 2.57 -6.20
CA ASN A 483 15.77 1.85 -4.93
C ASN A 483 16.94 2.15 -3.97
N LEU A 484 18.16 2.36 -4.48
CA LEU A 484 19.30 2.75 -3.65
C LEU A 484 19.26 4.21 -3.23
N HIS A 485 18.80 5.09 -4.12
CA HIS A 485 18.60 6.51 -3.80
C HIS A 485 17.58 6.67 -2.68
N ARG A 486 16.45 5.95 -2.76
CA ARG A 486 15.47 5.81 -1.67
C ARG A 486 16.08 5.28 -0.39
N THR A 487 16.82 4.18 -0.48
CA THR A 487 17.39 3.49 0.69
C THR A 487 18.45 4.34 1.40
N ASP A 488 19.33 5.03 0.68
CA ASP A 488 20.23 6.04 1.26
C ASP A 488 19.43 7.20 1.87
N ARG A 489 18.57 7.87 1.10
CA ARG A 489 17.89 9.09 1.58
C ARG A 489 17.03 8.86 2.82
N MET A 490 16.27 7.76 2.87
CA MET A 490 15.36 7.49 3.99
C MET A 490 16.09 6.96 5.23
N THR A 491 17.18 6.20 5.09
CA THR A 491 17.98 5.83 6.28
C THR A 491 18.83 6.98 6.79
N MET A 492 19.44 7.76 5.90
CA MET A 492 20.30 8.89 6.24
C MET A 492 19.51 10.10 6.77
N ALA A 493 18.23 10.24 6.46
CA ALA A 493 17.32 11.20 7.11
C ALA A 493 17.25 11.03 8.65
N HIS A 494 17.59 9.84 9.15
CA HIS A 494 17.61 9.52 10.58
C HIS A 494 19.02 9.20 11.12
N GLY A 495 20.09 9.46 10.34
CA GLY A 495 21.46 9.14 10.73
C GLY A 495 21.75 7.64 10.86
N LEU A 496 21.06 6.82 10.07
CA LEU A 496 21.17 5.36 10.02
C LEU A 496 21.84 4.91 8.73
N GLU A 497 22.73 3.92 8.79
CA GLU A 497 23.27 3.29 7.59
C GLU A 497 22.45 2.09 7.11
N ALA A 498 22.07 2.06 5.84
CA ALA A 498 21.72 0.83 5.13
C ALA A 498 22.94 0.17 4.45
N ARG A 499 23.05 -1.16 4.56
CA ARG A 499 23.98 -2.01 3.79
C ARG A 499 23.22 -3.02 2.93
N VAL A 500 23.75 -3.33 1.76
CA VAL A 500 23.11 -4.15 0.71
C VAL A 500 23.98 -5.36 0.32
N PRO A 501 23.78 -6.55 0.89
CA PRO A 501 24.60 -7.74 0.60
C PRO A 501 24.44 -8.30 -0.81
N PHE A 502 23.23 -8.23 -1.39
CA PHE A 502 23.00 -8.65 -2.77
C PHE A 502 23.82 -7.84 -3.77
N LEU A 503 24.09 -6.57 -3.49
CA LEU A 503 24.83 -5.67 -4.38
C LEU A 503 26.32 -5.63 -4.07
N ASP A 504 26.88 -6.81 -3.77
CA ASP A 504 28.32 -7.00 -3.74
C ASP A 504 28.89 -7.18 -5.15
N THR A 505 30.04 -6.57 -5.43
CA THR A 505 30.60 -6.55 -6.79
C THR A 505 31.11 -7.92 -7.26
N GLU A 506 31.36 -8.86 -6.34
CA GLU A 506 31.74 -10.23 -6.66
C GLU A 506 30.52 -11.13 -6.79
N PHE A 507 29.60 -11.07 -5.82
CA PHE A 507 28.34 -11.81 -5.87
C PHE A 507 27.49 -11.41 -7.09
N THR A 508 27.36 -10.11 -7.37
CA THR A 508 26.70 -9.59 -8.60
C THR A 508 27.33 -10.20 -9.85
N ARG A 509 28.66 -10.20 -9.95
CA ARG A 509 29.39 -10.73 -11.12
C ARG A 509 29.13 -12.22 -11.30
N LEU A 510 29.08 -12.98 -10.20
CA LEU A 510 28.73 -14.39 -10.22
C LEU A 510 27.27 -14.59 -10.68
N CYS A 511 26.31 -13.92 -10.04
CA CYS A 511 24.88 -13.99 -10.36
C CYS A 511 24.54 -13.55 -11.79
N MET A 512 25.27 -12.59 -12.36
CA MET A 512 25.11 -12.16 -13.76
C MET A 512 25.73 -13.12 -14.77
N SER A 513 26.57 -14.07 -14.32
CA SER A 513 27.14 -15.17 -15.13
C SER A 513 26.40 -16.50 -14.98
N VAL A 514 25.38 -16.58 -14.12
CA VAL A 514 24.46 -17.72 -14.04
C VAL A 514 23.49 -17.67 -15.23
N ASP A 515 23.28 -18.82 -15.87
CA ASP A 515 22.27 -19.00 -16.93
C ASP A 515 20.92 -18.37 -16.53
N PRO A 516 20.43 -17.35 -17.27
CA PRO A 516 19.19 -16.67 -16.96
C PRO A 516 17.95 -17.56 -17.10
N ALA A 517 18.03 -18.72 -17.76
CA ALA A 517 16.93 -19.71 -17.78
C ALA A 517 16.61 -20.21 -16.36
N ARG A 518 17.63 -20.32 -15.49
CA ARG A 518 17.45 -20.66 -14.07
C ARG A 518 16.69 -19.60 -13.27
N LYS A 519 16.54 -18.38 -13.82
CA LYS A 519 15.85 -17.24 -13.19
C LYS A 519 14.43 -17.02 -13.75
N MET A 520 14.04 -17.73 -14.79
CA MET A 520 12.69 -17.63 -15.35
C MET A 520 11.63 -18.15 -14.37
N VAL A 521 10.41 -17.64 -14.51
CA VAL A 521 9.23 -18.12 -13.81
C VAL A 521 8.71 -19.36 -14.55
N ASP A 522 8.43 -20.44 -13.82
CA ASP A 522 7.77 -21.64 -14.37
C ASP A 522 6.27 -21.51 -14.11
N GLU A 523 5.53 -21.06 -15.13
CA GLU A 523 4.08 -20.81 -15.02
C GLU A 523 3.28 -22.08 -14.67
N GLU A 524 3.71 -23.27 -15.10
CA GLU A 524 3.03 -24.53 -14.74
C GLU A 524 3.25 -24.86 -13.26
N ALA A 525 4.48 -24.68 -12.76
CA ALA A 525 4.77 -24.84 -11.34
C ALA A 525 4.07 -23.78 -10.47
N VAL A 526 3.91 -22.54 -10.94
CA VAL A 526 3.12 -21.49 -10.27
C VAL A 526 1.63 -21.84 -10.25
N ALA A 527 1.06 -22.24 -11.39
CA ALA A 527 -0.36 -22.59 -11.52
C ALA A 527 -0.74 -23.83 -10.70
N THR A 528 0.18 -24.79 -10.58
CA THR A 528 0.05 -25.97 -9.68
C THR A 528 0.41 -25.65 -8.22
N ASN A 529 0.87 -24.42 -7.93
CA ASN A 529 1.36 -23.95 -6.63
C ASN A 529 2.42 -24.87 -6.00
N SER A 530 3.29 -25.44 -6.84
CA SER A 530 4.30 -26.43 -6.46
C SER A 530 5.66 -25.78 -6.17
N ARG A 531 6.20 -25.03 -7.14
CA ARG A 531 7.39 -24.15 -7.11
C ARG A 531 7.26 -23.02 -8.15
N GLY A 532 8.34 -22.57 -8.80
CA GLY A 532 8.30 -21.81 -10.06
C GLY A 532 8.08 -20.30 -9.99
N ARG A 533 7.83 -19.71 -8.80
CA ARG A 533 7.57 -18.27 -8.63
C ARG A 533 8.78 -17.38 -8.94
N GLU A 534 8.57 -16.07 -8.98
CA GLU A 534 9.64 -15.07 -9.13
C GLU A 534 10.75 -15.29 -8.09
N LYS A 535 12.03 -15.12 -8.48
CA LYS A 535 13.22 -15.50 -7.69
C LYS A 535 13.39 -17.01 -7.41
N THR A 536 12.83 -17.93 -8.21
CA THR A 536 12.92 -19.39 -7.95
C THR A 536 14.33 -19.88 -7.61
N LEU A 537 15.36 -19.52 -8.40
CA LEU A 537 16.76 -19.85 -8.07
C LEU A 537 17.15 -19.45 -6.64
N LEU A 538 16.86 -18.21 -6.23
CA LEU A 538 17.19 -17.71 -4.89
C LEU A 538 16.41 -18.44 -3.78
N ARG A 539 15.16 -18.84 -4.06
CA ARG A 539 14.32 -19.61 -3.12
C ARG A 539 14.85 -21.03 -2.93
N GLU A 540 15.32 -21.66 -4.00
CA GLU A 540 15.89 -23.01 -3.95
C GLU A 540 17.29 -23.04 -3.32
N LEU A 541 18.13 -22.03 -3.60
CA LEU A 541 19.46 -21.89 -2.99
C LEU A 541 19.44 -21.87 -1.45
N PHE A 542 18.36 -21.38 -0.84
CA PHE A 542 18.18 -21.26 0.61
C PHE A 542 17.06 -22.17 1.17
N GLU A 543 16.64 -23.21 0.44
CA GLU A 543 15.70 -24.23 0.97
C GLU A 543 16.40 -25.21 1.93
N GLY A 544 16.69 -24.76 3.16
CA GLY A 544 17.29 -25.61 4.17
C GLY A 544 17.66 -24.91 5.49
N PRO A 545 18.24 -25.69 6.45
CA PRO A 545 18.80 -25.13 7.66
C PRO A 545 20.14 -24.43 7.40
N ASN A 546 20.37 -23.30 8.07
CA ASN A 546 21.70 -22.71 8.19
C ASN A 546 22.60 -23.52 9.15
N SER A 547 23.84 -23.06 9.36
CA SER A 547 24.81 -23.68 10.27
C SER A 547 24.39 -23.71 11.76
N ASN A 548 23.38 -22.91 12.16
CA ASN A 548 22.76 -22.96 13.50
C ASN A 548 21.55 -23.92 13.56
N GLY A 549 21.16 -24.54 12.45
CA GLY A 549 19.98 -25.42 12.36
C GLY A 549 18.65 -24.70 12.16
N HIS A 550 18.64 -23.40 11.87
CA HIS A 550 17.43 -22.61 11.62
C HIS A 550 17.12 -22.57 10.12
N SER A 551 15.87 -22.78 9.73
CA SER A 551 15.42 -22.79 8.32
C SER A 551 14.41 -21.68 8.05
N ILE A 552 14.40 -21.13 6.83
CA ILE A 552 13.30 -20.25 6.39
C ILE A 552 12.03 -21.10 6.27
N PRO A 553 10.90 -20.74 6.91
CA PRO A 553 9.64 -21.50 6.79
C PRO A 553 9.17 -21.56 5.34
N ARG A 554 8.77 -22.74 4.84
CA ARG A 554 8.30 -22.91 3.45
C ARG A 554 7.22 -21.89 3.02
N PRO A 555 6.22 -21.51 3.85
CA PRO A 555 5.24 -20.47 3.49
C PRO A 555 5.82 -19.06 3.32
N ILE A 556 6.99 -18.77 3.91
CA ILE A 556 7.73 -17.51 3.75
C ILE A 556 8.69 -17.63 2.56
N LEU A 557 9.43 -18.73 2.46
CA LEU A 557 10.38 -19.00 1.37
C LEU A 557 9.72 -19.03 -0.01
N TRP A 558 8.45 -19.42 -0.10
CA TRP A 558 7.66 -19.44 -1.34
C TRP A 558 6.52 -18.40 -1.36
N ARG A 559 6.55 -17.39 -0.47
CA ARG A 559 5.65 -16.23 -0.51
C ARG A 559 5.91 -15.39 -1.76
N ALA A 560 4.87 -15.09 -2.53
CA ALA A 560 4.92 -14.21 -3.69
C ALA A 560 5.34 -12.77 -3.32
N LYS A 561 6.00 -12.08 -4.26
CA LYS A 561 6.39 -10.67 -4.15
C LYS A 561 5.19 -9.77 -3.87
N ALA A 562 5.33 -8.90 -2.88
CA ALA A 562 4.55 -7.66 -2.76
C ALA A 562 5.51 -6.47 -2.91
N MET A 563 5.03 -5.30 -3.34
CA MET A 563 5.81 -4.07 -3.23
C MET A 563 5.81 -3.56 -1.79
N GLN A 564 6.84 -2.82 -1.36
CA GLN A 564 6.94 -2.39 0.05
C GLN A 564 5.82 -1.40 0.44
N CYS A 565 5.20 -0.73 -0.53
CA CYS A 565 4.00 0.08 -0.32
C CYS A 565 2.72 -0.77 -0.13
N GLU A 566 2.68 -2.02 -0.61
CA GLU A 566 1.51 -2.90 -0.56
C GLU A 566 1.55 -3.89 0.62
N GLY A 567 2.72 -4.51 0.87
CA GLY A 567 2.88 -5.52 1.94
C GLY A 567 2.67 -4.98 3.36
N VAL A 568 2.83 -3.67 3.54
CA VAL A 568 2.73 -2.97 4.83
C VAL A 568 1.30 -2.71 5.30
N GLY A 569 0.30 -2.85 4.44
CA GLY A 569 -1.12 -2.66 4.78
C GLY A 569 -1.98 -2.40 3.56
N GLU A 570 -3.25 -2.81 3.62
CA GLU A 570 -4.22 -2.59 2.55
C GLU A 570 -4.84 -1.17 2.66
N ASP A 571 -5.42 -0.66 1.56
CA ASP A 571 -6.09 0.65 1.39
C ASP A 571 -5.38 1.98 1.72
N TRP A 572 -4.26 2.03 2.46
CA TRP A 572 -3.64 3.32 2.84
C TRP A 572 -3.20 4.16 1.63
N VAL A 573 -2.73 3.52 0.54
CA VAL A 573 -2.39 4.20 -0.72
C VAL A 573 -3.66 4.81 -1.35
N SER A 574 -4.76 4.06 -1.39
CA SER A 574 -6.06 4.51 -1.91
C SER A 574 -6.65 5.66 -1.07
N ILE A 575 -6.39 5.70 0.24
CA ILE A 575 -6.73 6.84 1.11
C ILE A 575 -5.86 8.05 0.78
N LEU A 576 -4.55 7.85 0.63
CA LEU A 576 -3.59 8.90 0.31
C LEU A 576 -3.89 9.58 -1.02
N GLN A 577 -4.12 8.80 -2.08
CA GLN A 577 -4.41 9.29 -3.43
C GLN A 577 -5.72 10.07 -3.48
N ARG A 578 -6.77 9.63 -2.77
CA ARG A 578 -8.02 10.40 -2.62
C ARG A 578 -7.78 11.74 -1.90
N LYS A 579 -6.99 11.76 -0.82
CA LYS A 579 -6.63 12.99 -0.10
C LYS A 579 -5.87 13.97 -0.99
N ILE A 580 -4.82 13.51 -1.69
CA ILE A 580 -4.03 14.35 -2.61
C ILE A 580 -4.88 14.86 -3.79
N SER A 581 -5.74 14.02 -4.37
CA SER A 581 -6.62 14.40 -5.50
C SER A 581 -7.65 15.47 -5.13
N SER A 582 -7.94 15.68 -3.84
CA SER A 582 -8.78 16.77 -3.35
C SER A 582 -8.05 18.12 -3.17
N LEU A 583 -6.71 18.11 -3.22
CA LEU A 583 -5.84 19.28 -3.04
C LEU A 583 -5.29 19.84 -4.37
N VAL A 584 -5.63 19.21 -5.49
CA VAL A 584 -5.21 19.60 -6.84
C VAL A 584 -6.45 19.66 -7.73
N THR A 585 -6.75 20.85 -8.26
CA THR A 585 -7.88 21.06 -9.18
C THR A 585 -7.55 20.59 -10.59
N ASP A 586 -8.57 20.44 -11.43
CA ASP A 586 -8.37 19.99 -12.82
C ASP A 586 -7.71 21.09 -13.68
N ALA A 587 -8.05 22.36 -13.44
CA ALA A 587 -7.39 23.50 -14.10
C ALA A 587 -5.88 23.57 -13.80
N GLU A 588 -5.45 23.17 -12.60
CA GLU A 588 -4.03 23.09 -12.24
C GLU A 588 -3.31 21.92 -12.95
N MET A 589 -4.04 20.85 -13.29
CA MET A 589 -3.52 19.78 -14.16
C MET A 589 -3.43 20.23 -15.62
N ASP A 590 -4.44 20.95 -16.12
CA ASP A 590 -4.43 21.51 -17.48
C ASP A 590 -3.23 22.45 -17.69
N GLU A 591 -2.95 23.33 -16.71
CA GLU A 591 -1.81 24.26 -16.72
C GLU A 591 -0.45 23.61 -16.35
N ALA A 592 -0.41 22.33 -15.99
CA ALA A 592 0.82 21.66 -15.52
C ALA A 592 1.93 21.64 -16.58
N HIS A 593 1.57 21.50 -17.86
CA HIS A 593 2.53 21.51 -18.98
C HIS A 593 3.13 22.90 -19.28
N VAL A 594 2.45 23.98 -18.89
CA VAL A 594 2.95 25.36 -18.98
C VAL A 594 3.83 25.69 -17.78
N THR A 595 3.41 25.24 -16.59
CA THR A 595 4.10 25.51 -15.32
C THR A 595 5.37 24.68 -15.15
N TYR A 596 5.35 23.42 -15.61
CA TYR A 596 6.42 22.44 -15.46
C TYR A 596 6.79 21.83 -16.83
N PRO A 597 7.46 22.59 -17.72
CA PRO A 597 7.77 22.15 -19.09
C PRO A 597 8.86 21.08 -19.15
N VAL A 598 9.76 21.01 -18.16
CA VAL A 598 10.70 19.90 -17.96
C VAL A 598 10.06 18.91 -17.00
N ASN A 599 10.01 17.63 -17.38
CA ASN A 599 9.44 16.56 -16.55
C ASN A 599 8.02 16.88 -16.05
N THR A 600 7.12 17.21 -16.97
CA THR A 600 5.71 17.54 -16.70
C THR A 600 5.01 16.44 -15.88
N PRO A 601 4.17 16.79 -14.88
CA PRO A 601 3.29 15.85 -14.19
C PRO A 601 2.12 15.35 -15.06
N HIS A 602 1.87 14.04 -15.03
CA HIS A 602 0.77 13.37 -15.74
C HIS A 602 -0.43 13.05 -14.83
N THR A 603 -0.26 13.14 -13.50
CA THR A 603 -1.32 12.87 -12.51
C THR A 603 -1.35 13.94 -11.42
N LYS A 604 -2.48 14.06 -10.71
CA LYS A 604 -2.63 14.97 -9.56
C LYS A 604 -1.63 14.69 -8.43
N GLU A 605 -1.26 13.43 -8.27
CA GLU A 605 -0.28 13.00 -7.27
C GLU A 605 1.14 13.47 -7.65
N GLU A 606 1.56 13.24 -8.89
CA GLU A 606 2.83 13.78 -9.41
C GLU A 606 2.87 15.31 -9.32
N LEU A 607 1.76 16.01 -9.63
CA LEU A 607 1.69 17.46 -9.56
C LEU A 607 1.81 17.98 -8.12
N TYR A 608 1.21 17.27 -7.16
CA TYR A 608 1.35 17.59 -5.73
C TYR A 608 2.79 17.41 -5.24
N TYR A 609 3.46 16.30 -5.56
CA TYR A 609 4.87 16.10 -5.21
C TYR A 609 5.80 17.09 -5.94
N ARG A 610 5.50 17.42 -7.20
CA ARG A 610 6.29 18.37 -7.99
C ARG A 610 6.28 19.79 -7.40
N ARG A 611 5.13 20.24 -6.87
CA ARG A 611 5.02 21.53 -6.15
C ARG A 611 5.98 21.61 -4.97
N ILE A 612 5.95 20.59 -4.12
CA ILE A 612 6.81 20.49 -2.93
C ILE A 612 8.29 20.39 -3.32
N TYR A 613 8.61 19.72 -4.43
CA TYR A 613 9.98 19.68 -4.96
C TYR A 613 10.45 21.07 -5.40
N ASP A 614 9.64 21.81 -6.17
CA ASP A 614 9.99 23.15 -6.65
C ASP A 614 10.11 24.19 -5.51
N GLU A 615 9.43 24.00 -4.37
CA GLU A 615 9.64 24.81 -3.15
C GLU A 615 11.07 24.70 -2.58
N HIS A 616 11.85 23.70 -3.00
CA HIS A 616 13.19 23.41 -2.48
C HIS A 616 14.29 23.33 -3.55
N TYR A 617 13.95 22.93 -4.78
CA TYR A 617 14.89 22.47 -5.81
C TYR A 617 14.61 23.05 -7.21
N HIS A 618 13.88 24.17 -7.30
CA HIS A 618 13.55 24.82 -8.57
C HIS A 618 14.79 25.06 -9.47
N GLY A 619 14.73 24.60 -10.73
CA GLY A 619 15.83 24.68 -11.69
C GLY A 619 16.80 23.49 -11.64
N MET A 620 16.56 22.48 -10.80
CA MET A 620 17.35 21.23 -10.73
C MET A 620 16.57 19.99 -11.23
N GLU A 621 15.36 20.17 -11.77
CA GLU A 621 14.46 19.07 -12.16
C GLU A 621 15.00 18.16 -13.29
N HIS A 622 16.01 18.58 -14.05
CA HIS A 622 16.73 17.76 -15.04
C HIS A 622 17.62 16.67 -14.40
N VAL A 623 18.00 16.86 -13.14
CA VAL A 623 18.73 15.88 -12.34
C VAL A 623 17.81 14.72 -11.94
N VAL A 624 16.53 15.02 -11.69
CA VAL A 624 15.52 14.00 -11.34
C VAL A 624 15.28 13.07 -12.52
N LYS A 625 15.56 11.78 -12.31
CA LYS A 625 15.25 10.72 -13.27
C LYS A 625 13.88 10.17 -12.97
N LEU A 626 12.93 10.51 -13.83
CA LEU A 626 11.65 9.82 -13.94
C LEU A 626 11.83 8.58 -14.80
N TRP A 627 10.92 7.63 -14.61
CA TRP A 627 10.78 6.46 -15.47
C TRP A 627 10.31 6.85 -16.89
N GLU A 628 11.03 6.40 -17.91
CA GLU A 628 10.47 6.22 -19.25
C GLU A 628 9.37 5.13 -19.18
N GLY A 629 8.29 5.28 -19.95
CA GLY A 629 7.08 4.44 -19.83
C GLY A 629 6.23 4.74 -18.58
N GLY A 630 6.87 4.78 -17.41
CA GLY A 630 6.32 5.29 -16.13
C GLY A 630 5.54 4.31 -15.27
N GLY A 631 5.60 4.46 -13.94
CA GLY A 631 4.41 4.24 -13.11
C GLY A 631 4.20 2.90 -12.39
N ARG A 632 5.09 1.90 -12.51
CA ARG A 632 5.29 0.87 -11.46
C ARG A 632 6.68 0.27 -11.64
N ALA A 633 7.20 -0.39 -10.59
CA ALA A 633 8.61 -0.79 -10.52
C ALA A 633 9.08 -1.53 -11.78
N MET A 634 9.97 -0.87 -12.54
CA MET A 634 10.58 -1.36 -13.76
C MET A 634 9.58 -1.87 -14.83
N GLY A 635 8.78 -0.98 -15.44
CA GLY A 635 8.09 -1.33 -16.69
C GLY A 635 9.11 -1.87 -17.72
N ALA A 636 8.91 -3.12 -18.16
CA ALA A 636 9.91 -3.91 -18.89
C ALA A 636 10.27 -3.33 -20.26
N ALA A 637 11.44 -3.69 -20.79
CA ALA A 637 11.84 -3.33 -22.16
C ALA A 637 10.87 -3.88 -23.25
N TRP A 638 10.07 -4.88 -22.92
CA TRP A 638 8.87 -5.30 -23.67
C TRP A 638 7.63 -4.72 -22.97
N GLU A 639 7.11 -3.61 -23.49
CA GLU A 639 6.06 -2.84 -22.81
C GLU A 639 4.74 -3.61 -22.63
N SER A 640 4.12 -3.46 -21.45
CA SER A 640 2.72 -3.80 -21.20
C SER A 640 2.03 -2.58 -20.60
N SER A 641 0.88 -2.21 -21.17
CA SER A 641 0.13 -0.99 -20.83
C SER A 641 -0.24 -0.88 -19.34
N MET A 642 -0.41 -2.00 -18.65
CA MET A 642 -0.63 -2.09 -17.20
C MET A 642 0.48 -1.48 -16.35
N TYR A 643 1.71 -1.42 -16.86
CA TYR A 643 2.90 -0.92 -16.16
C TYR A 643 3.40 0.42 -16.72
N THR A 644 2.46 1.24 -17.22
CA THR A 644 2.74 2.57 -17.81
C THR A 644 2.13 3.72 -16.99
N ARG A 645 2.65 4.94 -17.21
CA ARG A 645 2.17 6.19 -16.61
C ARG A 645 0.73 6.53 -17.01
N GLU A 646 0.26 5.96 -18.12
CA GLU A 646 -1.13 6.04 -18.56
C GLU A 646 -1.99 4.99 -17.86
N GLY A 647 -1.49 3.77 -17.69
CA GLY A 647 -2.13 2.72 -16.87
C GLY A 647 -2.35 3.15 -15.42
N LEU A 648 -1.44 3.95 -14.85
CA LEU A 648 -1.61 4.57 -13.51
C LEU A 648 -2.84 5.50 -13.39
N LYS A 649 -3.50 5.89 -14.48
CA LYS A 649 -4.75 6.67 -14.42
C LYS A 649 -5.94 5.80 -13.95
N ASP A 650 -5.85 4.47 -14.08
CA ASP A 650 -6.87 3.52 -13.61
C ASP A 650 -6.25 2.40 -12.77
N THR A 651 -5.98 2.70 -11.50
CA THR A 651 -5.34 1.77 -10.56
C THR A 651 -6.18 0.53 -10.22
N ASN A 652 -7.48 0.50 -10.58
CA ASN A 652 -8.36 -0.64 -10.32
C ASN A 652 -7.97 -1.89 -11.14
N LEU A 653 -7.32 -1.70 -12.29
CA LEU A 653 -6.86 -2.78 -13.18
C LEU A 653 -5.82 -3.70 -12.52
N LEU A 654 -5.10 -3.22 -11.51
CA LEU A 654 -4.00 -3.94 -10.84
C LEU A 654 -4.40 -4.55 -9.49
N SER A 655 -5.39 -3.97 -8.79
CA SER A 655 -5.95 -4.59 -7.59
C SER A 655 -6.71 -5.88 -7.92
N HIS A 656 -7.40 -5.93 -9.06
CA HIS A 656 -8.15 -7.12 -9.48
C HIS A 656 -7.25 -8.31 -9.87
N SER A 657 -6.14 -8.10 -10.57
CA SER A 657 -5.24 -9.20 -10.96
C SER A 657 -4.56 -9.84 -9.75
N LEU A 658 -4.02 -9.03 -8.83
CA LEU A 658 -3.40 -9.51 -7.58
C LEU A 658 -4.37 -10.26 -6.65
N GLN A 659 -5.69 -10.05 -6.79
CA GLN A 659 -6.71 -10.78 -6.03
C GLN A 659 -7.12 -12.12 -6.66
N GLN A 660 -6.99 -12.30 -7.98
CA GLN A 660 -7.47 -13.48 -8.70
C GLN A 660 -6.59 -14.73 -8.49
N ASP A 661 -5.27 -14.59 -8.36
CA ASP A 661 -4.33 -15.74 -8.31
C ASP A 661 -3.95 -16.27 -6.92
N ARG A 662 -4.66 -15.88 -5.85
CA ARG A 662 -4.49 -16.51 -4.52
C ARG A 662 -5.19 -17.88 -4.42
N LYS A 663 -4.59 -18.93 -4.99
CA LYS A 663 -5.02 -20.34 -4.84
C LYS A 663 -4.03 -21.21 -4.04
N TYR A 664 -4.56 -21.92 -3.04
CA TYR A 664 -3.91 -22.94 -2.18
C TYR A 664 -2.75 -22.41 -1.28
N SER A 665 -2.41 -23.03 -0.13
CA SER A 665 -2.71 -24.38 0.37
C SER A 665 -2.72 -24.44 1.90
N THR A 666 -3.75 -25.03 2.52
CA THR A 666 -3.78 -25.32 3.97
C THR A 666 -3.23 -26.71 4.26
N ALA A 667 -1.93 -26.81 4.55
CA ALA A 667 -1.29 -28.08 4.92
C ALA A 667 -1.76 -28.56 6.31
N THR A 668 -2.45 -29.70 6.36
CA THR A 668 -2.97 -30.28 7.61
C THR A 668 -1.86 -30.82 8.52
N SER A 669 -1.70 -30.24 9.71
CA SER A 669 -0.86 -30.82 10.78
C SER A 669 -1.70 -31.71 11.71
N SER A 670 -1.56 -33.03 11.60
CA SER A 670 -2.21 -33.98 12.49
C SER A 670 -1.52 -34.08 13.85
N SER A 671 -2.25 -33.82 14.95
CA SER A 671 -1.79 -34.18 16.30
C SER A 671 -2.93 -34.77 17.13
N SER A 672 -2.77 -36.02 17.55
CA SER A 672 -3.76 -36.78 18.33
C SER A 672 -3.29 -37.00 19.77
N VAL A 673 -4.03 -36.52 20.78
CA VAL A 673 -4.00 -37.08 22.14
C VAL A 673 -5.40 -37.12 22.78
N ALA A 674 -5.82 -38.37 23.03
CA ALA A 674 -6.79 -38.90 23.99
C ALA A 674 -7.57 -37.98 24.98
N SER A 675 -8.90 -38.11 24.91
CA SER A 675 -9.85 -38.40 26.00
C SER A 675 -9.87 -37.59 27.32
N GLY A 676 -11.04 -37.02 27.62
CA GLY A 676 -11.51 -36.69 28.97
C GLY A 676 -13.05 -36.58 28.99
N ALA A 677 -13.73 -37.36 29.82
CA ALA A 677 -15.20 -37.51 29.79
C ALA A 677 -15.88 -37.14 31.13
N SER A 678 -17.22 -37.24 31.17
CA SER A 678 -18.13 -36.96 32.32
C SER A 678 -18.31 -35.45 32.60
N SER A 679 -19.49 -34.84 32.36
CA SER A 679 -20.80 -34.92 33.06
C SER A 679 -20.86 -34.09 34.36
N GLY A 680 -21.93 -33.35 34.68
CA GLY A 680 -23.21 -33.15 34.00
C GLY A 680 -24.30 -32.67 35.00
N LEU A 681 -25.53 -32.45 34.52
CA LEU A 681 -26.75 -32.12 35.31
C LEU A 681 -26.75 -30.74 36.02
N VAL A 682 -27.88 -30.12 36.42
CA VAL A 682 -29.19 -29.84 35.76
C VAL A 682 -30.02 -28.96 36.74
N GLY A 683 -30.84 -28.04 36.22
CA GLY A 683 -31.86 -27.29 36.99
C GLY A 683 -31.85 -25.79 36.66
N SER A 684 -32.91 -25.12 36.15
CA SER A 684 -34.34 -25.05 36.51
C SER A 684 -34.59 -24.25 37.82
N THR A 685 -35.50 -23.26 37.90
CA THR A 685 -36.49 -22.76 36.91
C THR A 685 -37.02 -21.35 37.24
N LEU A 686 -37.39 -20.60 36.18
CA LEU A 686 -38.53 -19.66 36.01
C LEU A 686 -39.02 -18.64 37.09
N ALA A 687 -39.10 -17.38 36.61
CA ALA A 687 -40.26 -16.47 36.63
C ALA A 687 -40.62 -15.57 37.84
N GLY A 688 -41.05 -14.33 37.52
CA GLY A 688 -41.69 -13.36 38.42
C GLY A 688 -41.63 -11.90 37.90
N ARG A 689 -42.75 -11.32 37.45
CA ARG A 689 -42.85 -9.92 36.95
C ARG A 689 -43.18 -8.91 38.05
N SER A 690 -42.65 -7.69 37.99
CA SER A 690 -43.38 -6.43 38.26
C SER A 690 -42.53 -5.17 37.96
N SER A 691 -43.21 -4.04 37.78
CA SER A 691 -42.65 -2.68 37.63
C SER A 691 -43.54 -1.72 38.46
N PRO A 692 -43.07 -0.55 38.95
CA PRO A 692 -42.87 0.61 38.06
C PRO A 692 -41.74 1.62 38.44
N LEU A 693 -41.40 2.45 37.45
CA LEU A 693 -40.90 3.84 37.49
C LEU A 693 -40.44 4.45 38.85
N ASN A 694 -39.17 4.86 38.94
CA ASN A 694 -38.84 6.29 39.10
C ASN A 694 -37.36 6.65 38.77
N ASN A 695 -37.10 7.95 38.57
CA ASN A 695 -35.79 8.51 38.18
C ASN A 695 -34.88 8.84 39.39
N SER A 696 -33.64 8.33 39.43
CA SER A 696 -32.50 9.01 40.11
C SER A 696 -31.15 8.28 39.92
N GLY A 697 -30.06 9.04 39.80
CA GLY A 697 -28.73 8.61 40.26
C GLY A 697 -27.69 8.27 39.19
N PHE A 698 -26.47 8.78 39.38
CA PHE A 698 -25.29 8.48 38.57
C PHE A 698 -24.51 7.26 39.12
N SER A 699 -23.61 6.72 38.29
CA SER A 699 -22.57 5.71 38.59
C SER A 699 -22.98 4.23 38.66
N GLY A 700 -22.10 3.37 38.12
CA GLY A 700 -22.15 1.91 38.28
C GLY A 700 -22.54 1.11 37.03
N ARG A 701 -21.54 0.44 36.43
CA ARG A 701 -21.68 -0.64 35.41
C ARG A 701 -22.42 -0.29 34.10
N ARG A 702 -21.65 -0.02 33.05
CA ARG A 702 -22.10 -0.34 31.67
C ARG A 702 -22.35 -1.85 31.59
N ARG A 703 -23.60 -2.26 31.42
CA ARG A 703 -23.93 -3.54 30.76
C ARG A 703 -24.18 -3.19 29.29
N HIS A 704 -23.61 -3.94 28.36
CA HIS A 704 -24.06 -3.89 26.98
C HIS A 704 -25.51 -4.40 26.94
N LEU A 705 -26.43 -3.53 26.51
CA LEU A 705 -27.73 -3.95 26.01
C LEU A 705 -27.56 -4.08 24.50
N SER A 706 -27.66 -5.30 23.98
CA SER A 706 -27.62 -5.55 22.55
C SER A 706 -28.83 -4.89 21.87
N SER A 707 -28.63 -4.37 20.66
CA SER A 707 -29.73 -3.99 19.78
C SER A 707 -30.54 -5.23 19.37
N ALA A 708 -31.77 -5.03 18.87
CA ALA A 708 -32.60 -6.11 18.35
C ALA A 708 -31.86 -6.91 17.26
N ALA A 709 -31.15 -6.21 16.36
CA ALA A 709 -30.33 -6.81 15.31
C ALA A 709 -29.20 -7.71 15.85
N VAL A 710 -28.47 -7.26 16.87
CA VAL A 710 -27.42 -8.08 17.51
C VAL A 710 -28.03 -9.31 18.19
N LYS A 711 -29.18 -9.16 18.87
CA LYS A 711 -29.90 -10.31 19.46
C LYS A 711 -30.36 -11.30 18.39
N ALA A 712 -30.92 -10.82 17.29
CA ALA A 712 -31.40 -11.64 16.18
C ALA A 712 -30.27 -12.48 15.55
N ALA A 713 -29.12 -11.86 15.30
CA ALA A 713 -27.92 -12.54 14.82
C ALA A 713 -27.42 -13.60 15.83
N GLU A 714 -27.32 -13.25 17.11
CA GLU A 714 -26.87 -14.17 18.17
C GLU A 714 -27.80 -15.38 18.38
N ASP A 715 -29.12 -15.17 18.33
CA ASP A 715 -30.09 -16.26 18.49
C ASP A 715 -30.06 -17.21 17.28
N ALA A 716 -29.91 -16.68 16.06
CA ALA A 716 -29.71 -17.48 14.84
C ALA A 716 -28.39 -18.29 14.90
N ARG A 717 -27.27 -17.63 15.23
CA ARG A 717 -25.96 -18.29 15.42
C ARG A 717 -26.06 -19.44 16.42
N ARG A 718 -26.71 -19.20 17.57
CA ARG A 718 -26.84 -20.20 18.64
C ARG A 718 -27.57 -21.47 18.19
N SER A 719 -28.59 -21.36 17.34
CA SER A 719 -29.28 -22.53 16.78
C SER A 719 -28.34 -23.39 15.92
N ALA A 720 -27.60 -22.76 15.01
CA ALA A 720 -26.63 -23.45 14.16
C ALA A 720 -25.47 -24.08 14.98
N LEU A 721 -24.87 -23.31 15.90
CA LEU A 721 -23.82 -23.81 16.81
C LEU A 721 -24.30 -25.00 17.65
N SER A 722 -25.53 -24.96 18.17
CA SER A 722 -26.12 -26.08 18.93
C SER A 722 -26.33 -27.35 18.08
N SER A 723 -26.43 -27.19 16.76
CA SER A 723 -26.52 -28.29 15.79
C SER A 723 -25.16 -28.83 15.34
N GLY A 724 -24.06 -28.35 15.92
CA GLY A 724 -22.70 -28.82 15.64
C GLY A 724 -21.99 -28.12 14.48
N TYR A 725 -22.49 -26.97 14.01
CA TYR A 725 -21.83 -26.16 12.99
C TYR A 725 -20.70 -25.29 13.54
N THR A 726 -19.76 -24.91 12.67
CA THR A 726 -18.74 -23.90 12.97
C THR A 726 -19.35 -22.49 13.06
N ASP A 727 -18.59 -21.55 13.61
CA ASP A 727 -19.06 -20.17 13.78
C ASP A 727 -19.26 -19.43 12.44
N PHE A 728 -18.45 -19.75 11.42
CA PHE A 728 -18.65 -19.28 10.05
C PHE A 728 -19.98 -19.80 9.46
N GLU A 729 -20.21 -21.12 9.53
CA GLU A 729 -21.45 -21.74 9.08
C GLU A 729 -22.68 -21.19 9.83
N ALA A 730 -22.51 -20.86 11.12
CA ALA A 730 -23.54 -20.22 11.92
C ALA A 730 -23.86 -18.80 11.44
N TRP A 731 -22.85 -17.97 11.17
CA TRP A 731 -23.04 -16.63 10.59
C TRP A 731 -23.69 -16.66 9.21
N LEU A 732 -23.36 -17.65 8.37
CA LEU A 732 -23.96 -17.80 7.04
C LEU A 732 -25.49 -17.96 7.10
N THR A 733 -26.04 -18.48 8.21
CA THR A 733 -27.49 -18.65 8.44
C THR A 733 -28.19 -17.42 9.03
N ALA A 734 -27.44 -16.49 9.64
CA ALA A 734 -27.97 -15.32 10.35
C ALA A 734 -28.35 -14.17 9.40
N GLY A 735 -29.17 -13.22 9.86
CA GLY A 735 -29.53 -12.04 9.05
C GLY A 735 -30.35 -12.38 7.79
N GLY A 736 -31.24 -13.37 7.92
CA GLY A 736 -32.28 -13.76 6.96
C GLY A 736 -33.59 -14.02 7.70
N ASP A 737 -34.60 -14.53 7.00
CA ASP A 737 -35.92 -14.86 7.56
C ASP A 737 -36.02 -16.31 8.10
N ASP A 738 -37.21 -16.74 8.56
CA ASP A 738 -37.42 -18.07 9.17
C ASP A 738 -37.02 -19.27 8.28
N ARG A 739 -36.86 -19.04 6.97
CA ARG A 739 -36.41 -20.04 6.00
C ARG A 739 -34.89 -20.29 6.05
N SER A 740 -34.06 -19.35 6.54
CA SER A 740 -32.60 -19.54 6.65
C SER A 740 -32.19 -20.32 7.90
N LEU A 741 -32.97 -20.21 8.97
CA LEU A 741 -32.64 -20.73 10.30
C LEU A 741 -32.53 -22.26 10.32
N ILE A 742 -31.47 -22.76 10.97
CA ILE A 742 -31.33 -24.18 11.28
C ILE A 742 -32.36 -24.57 12.33
N LYS A 743 -33.06 -25.69 12.11
CA LYS A 743 -34.04 -26.23 13.04
C LYS A 743 -33.38 -27.22 14.00
N GLU A 744 -33.61 -27.01 15.30
CA GLU A 744 -33.13 -27.86 16.38
C GLU A 744 -33.47 -29.34 16.13
N GLY A 745 -32.51 -30.23 16.40
CA GLY A 745 -32.67 -31.69 16.22
C GLY A 745 -32.69 -32.19 14.77
N THR A 746 -32.78 -31.32 13.76
CA THR A 746 -32.72 -31.73 12.34
C THR A 746 -31.34 -31.52 11.70
N GLY A 747 -30.56 -30.56 12.21
CA GLY A 747 -29.30 -30.15 11.59
C GLY A 747 -29.48 -29.60 10.17
N ALA A 748 -30.62 -28.99 9.86
CA ALA A 748 -30.88 -28.36 8.56
C ALA A 748 -31.98 -27.27 8.68
N ASN A 749 -32.13 -26.43 7.67
CA ASN A 749 -33.17 -25.39 7.65
C ASN A 749 -34.55 -25.91 7.18
N LYS A 750 -35.51 -24.99 6.99
CA LYS A 750 -36.89 -25.27 6.54
C LYS A 750 -37.00 -26.00 5.19
N TYR A 751 -35.95 -26.00 4.37
CA TYR A 751 -35.84 -26.71 3.08
C TYR A 751 -34.90 -27.92 3.12
N HIS A 752 -34.49 -28.39 4.31
CA HIS A 752 -33.48 -29.44 4.50
C HIS A 752 -32.09 -29.09 3.92
N ILE A 753 -31.79 -27.79 3.77
CA ILE A 753 -30.48 -27.28 3.36
C ILE A 753 -29.57 -27.15 4.60
N GLN A 754 -28.29 -27.47 4.41
CA GLN A 754 -27.22 -27.25 5.39
C GLN A 754 -26.34 -26.06 4.93
N PRO A 755 -25.70 -25.31 5.84
CA PRO A 755 -24.89 -24.11 5.53
C PRO A 755 -23.50 -24.45 4.95
N LYS A 756 -23.37 -25.59 4.27
CA LYS A 756 -22.11 -26.17 3.78
C LYS A 756 -22.31 -26.87 2.43
N PRO A 757 -21.24 -27.15 1.66
CA PRO A 757 -21.33 -27.90 0.42
C PRO A 757 -21.90 -29.31 0.63
N ILE A 758 -22.48 -29.86 -0.42
CA ILE A 758 -22.97 -31.23 -0.46
C ILE A 758 -21.79 -32.15 -0.85
N ASP A 759 -21.72 -33.33 -0.24
CA ASP A 759 -20.92 -34.44 -0.75
C ASP A 759 -21.30 -34.74 -2.23
N PRO A 760 -20.35 -34.76 -3.18
CA PRO A 760 -20.63 -35.08 -4.59
C PRO A 760 -21.30 -36.44 -4.84
N ALA A 761 -21.24 -37.37 -3.88
CA ALA A 761 -21.95 -38.65 -3.94
C ALA A 761 -23.46 -38.54 -3.62
N HIS A 762 -23.93 -37.39 -3.12
CA HIS A 762 -25.33 -37.17 -2.74
C HIS A 762 -26.12 -36.40 -3.82
N VAL A 763 -27.15 -37.03 -4.40
CA VAL A 763 -28.11 -36.37 -5.29
C VAL A 763 -29.08 -35.52 -4.47
N PHE A 764 -28.76 -34.24 -4.29
CA PHE A 764 -29.64 -33.27 -3.64
C PHE A 764 -30.72 -32.75 -4.60
N ARG A 765 -31.91 -32.43 -4.07
CA ARG A 765 -33.02 -31.80 -4.80
C ARG A 765 -33.27 -30.41 -4.25
N GLY A 766 -32.57 -29.42 -4.82
CA GLY A 766 -32.72 -28.02 -4.48
C GLY A 766 -34.09 -27.44 -4.83
N SER A 767 -34.38 -26.27 -4.25
CA SER A 767 -35.60 -25.51 -4.51
C SER A 767 -35.28 -24.23 -5.26
N CYS A 768 -36.21 -23.75 -6.08
CA CYS A 768 -36.16 -22.38 -6.63
C CYS A 768 -36.19 -21.26 -5.55
N THR A 769 -36.21 -21.61 -4.27
CA THR A 769 -36.10 -20.70 -3.11
C THR A 769 -34.86 -20.96 -2.26
N GLY A 770 -34.01 -21.95 -2.62
CA GLY A 770 -32.75 -22.17 -1.91
C GLY A 770 -31.96 -23.39 -2.36
N ASN A 771 -30.65 -23.20 -2.40
CA ASN A 771 -29.63 -24.21 -2.62
C ASN A 771 -28.64 -24.18 -1.43
N PRO A 772 -27.99 -25.30 -1.05
CA PRO A 772 -26.77 -25.24 -0.25
C PRO A 772 -25.68 -24.49 -1.03
N PRO A 773 -24.72 -23.86 -0.35
CA PRO A 773 -23.62 -23.18 -1.04
C PRO A 773 -22.82 -24.18 -1.87
N THR A 774 -22.45 -23.79 -3.09
CA THR A 774 -21.39 -24.49 -3.84
C THR A 774 -20.08 -24.43 -3.06
N GLU A 775 -19.16 -25.37 -3.30
CA GLU A 775 -17.81 -25.37 -2.71
C GLU A 775 -17.10 -24.01 -2.95
N ARG A 776 -17.12 -23.52 -4.19
CA ARG A 776 -16.63 -22.17 -4.57
C ARG A 776 -17.26 -21.05 -3.75
N GLY A 777 -18.60 -21.05 -3.60
CA GLY A 777 -19.30 -20.00 -2.87
C GLY A 777 -19.04 -20.07 -1.36
N TYR A 778 -18.97 -21.28 -0.80
CA TYR A 778 -18.61 -21.53 0.59
C TYR A 778 -17.20 -21.01 0.89
N ASP A 779 -16.22 -21.35 0.05
CA ASP A 779 -14.83 -20.91 0.22
C ASP A 779 -14.66 -19.39 0.06
N ALA A 780 -15.37 -18.76 -0.89
CA ALA A 780 -15.36 -17.30 -1.05
C ALA A 780 -15.93 -16.59 0.19
N ALA A 781 -17.09 -17.03 0.69
CA ALA A 781 -17.65 -16.50 1.92
C ALA A 781 -16.76 -16.80 3.14
N LYS A 782 -16.12 -17.97 3.21
CA LYS A 782 -15.20 -18.30 4.30
C LYS A 782 -13.95 -17.43 4.27
N LYS A 783 -13.41 -17.14 3.08
CA LYS A 783 -12.28 -16.22 2.88
C LYS A 783 -12.63 -14.80 3.35
N LEU A 784 -13.84 -14.31 3.09
CA LEU A 784 -14.33 -13.03 3.63
C LEU A 784 -14.49 -13.08 5.16
N TYR A 785 -15.05 -14.17 5.69
CA TYR A 785 -15.20 -14.35 7.13
C TYR A 785 -13.85 -14.37 7.86
N ASP A 786 -12.98 -15.32 7.50
CA ASP A 786 -11.71 -15.55 8.17
C ASP A 786 -10.81 -14.29 8.14
N ASN A 787 -10.67 -13.65 6.98
CA ASN A 787 -9.72 -12.55 6.80
C ASN A 787 -10.27 -11.18 7.27
N VAL A 788 -11.57 -10.92 7.13
CA VAL A 788 -12.14 -9.57 7.35
C VAL A 788 -13.09 -9.53 8.53
N LEU A 789 -14.04 -10.46 8.65
CA LEU A 789 -15.18 -10.29 9.58
C LEU A 789 -15.02 -11.02 10.93
N SER A 790 -14.20 -12.07 11.00
CA SER A 790 -14.16 -13.00 12.15
C SER A 790 -13.61 -12.39 13.45
N ASN A 791 -12.74 -11.39 13.35
CA ASN A 791 -12.06 -10.76 14.49
C ASN A 791 -12.56 -9.33 14.80
N LEU A 792 -13.47 -8.77 14.00
CA LEU A 792 -13.91 -7.37 14.12
C LEU A 792 -15.21 -7.25 14.91
N HIS A 793 -15.29 -6.24 15.79
CA HIS A 793 -16.44 -6.02 16.67
C HIS A 793 -16.83 -4.52 16.72
N GLY A 794 -18.12 -4.24 16.98
CA GLY A 794 -18.61 -2.85 17.15
C GLY A 794 -18.33 -1.96 15.93
N GLU A 795 -17.68 -0.82 16.18
CA GLU A 795 -17.36 0.21 15.17
C GLU A 795 -16.43 -0.29 14.06
N GLU A 796 -15.49 -1.18 14.37
CA GLU A 796 -14.57 -1.77 13.37
C GLU A 796 -15.33 -2.66 12.38
N LEU A 797 -16.29 -3.44 12.89
CA LEU A 797 -17.18 -4.27 12.08
C LEU A 797 -18.22 -3.43 11.31
N ASP A 798 -18.68 -2.32 11.89
CA ASP A 798 -19.55 -1.35 11.22
C ASP A 798 -18.85 -0.75 9.99
N LEU A 799 -17.60 -0.31 10.15
CA LEU A 799 -16.77 0.22 9.06
C LEU A 799 -16.49 -0.84 7.99
N ALA A 800 -15.96 -2.01 8.37
CA ALA A 800 -15.65 -3.08 7.41
C ALA A 800 -16.86 -3.50 6.57
N LEU A 801 -18.08 -3.53 7.16
CA LEU A 801 -19.29 -3.85 6.40
C LEU A 801 -19.77 -2.72 5.48
N ARG A 802 -19.44 -1.45 5.74
CA ARG A 802 -19.69 -0.35 4.78
C ARG A 802 -18.91 -0.58 3.48
N ASP A 803 -17.63 -0.93 3.64
CA ASP A 803 -16.70 -1.08 2.52
C ASP A 803 -16.93 -2.41 1.78
N VAL A 804 -17.15 -3.52 2.49
CA VAL A 804 -17.57 -4.80 1.88
C VAL A 804 -18.86 -4.63 1.07
N PHE A 805 -19.91 -4.00 1.62
CA PHE A 805 -21.13 -3.77 0.82
C PHE A 805 -20.91 -2.76 -0.31
N ALA A 806 -19.92 -1.86 -0.25
CA ALA A 806 -19.57 -0.97 -1.37
C ALA A 806 -18.87 -1.73 -2.50
N GLU A 807 -17.93 -2.60 -2.18
CA GLU A 807 -17.25 -3.49 -3.12
C GLU A 807 -18.25 -4.46 -3.78
N GLN A 808 -19.10 -5.11 -2.99
CA GLN A 808 -20.11 -6.06 -3.48
C GLN A 808 -21.11 -5.39 -4.42
N ARG A 809 -21.54 -4.14 -4.16
CA ARG A 809 -22.33 -3.35 -5.12
C ARG A 809 -21.59 -3.09 -6.44
N ALA A 810 -20.30 -2.75 -6.38
CA ALA A 810 -19.49 -2.51 -7.57
C ALA A 810 -19.31 -3.79 -8.41
N ARG A 811 -19.09 -4.95 -7.76
CA ARG A 811 -19.02 -6.26 -8.41
C ARG A 811 -20.35 -6.67 -9.06
N VAL A 812 -21.51 -6.43 -8.42
CA VAL A 812 -22.83 -6.60 -9.06
C VAL A 812 -22.97 -5.68 -10.28
N ALA A 813 -22.60 -4.39 -10.15
CA ALA A 813 -22.77 -3.42 -11.24
C ALA A 813 -21.89 -3.74 -12.46
N SER A 814 -20.66 -4.19 -12.24
CA SER A 814 -19.73 -4.62 -13.29
C SER A 814 -20.22 -5.91 -13.98
N MET A 815 -20.62 -6.94 -13.22
CA MET A 815 -21.05 -8.22 -13.81
C MET A 815 -22.40 -8.16 -14.55
N LEU A 816 -23.24 -7.19 -14.24
CA LEU A 816 -24.50 -6.94 -14.93
C LEU A 816 -24.39 -5.86 -16.03
N ASP A 817 -23.18 -5.33 -16.28
CA ASP A 817 -22.88 -4.32 -17.31
C ASP A 817 -23.87 -3.14 -17.25
N LEU A 818 -24.02 -2.58 -16.04
CA LEU A 818 -25.01 -1.55 -15.75
C LEU A 818 -24.61 -0.19 -16.37
N PRO A 819 -25.58 0.57 -16.91
CA PRO A 819 -25.31 1.90 -17.46
C PRO A 819 -24.86 2.89 -16.39
N GLU A 820 -24.05 3.87 -16.78
CA GLU A 820 -23.54 4.92 -15.88
C GLU A 820 -24.69 5.64 -15.16
N GLY A 821 -24.54 5.84 -13.85
CA GLY A 821 -25.55 6.45 -12.98
C GLY A 821 -26.60 5.49 -12.41
N ALA A 822 -26.69 4.24 -12.90
CA ALA A 822 -27.51 3.21 -12.25
C ALA A 822 -26.86 2.78 -10.93
N GLU A 823 -27.67 2.51 -9.90
CA GLU A 823 -27.17 2.19 -8.55
C GLU A 823 -27.83 0.94 -7.94
N VAL A 824 -27.01 0.10 -7.31
CA VAL A 824 -27.41 -1.20 -6.72
C VAL A 824 -27.66 -1.06 -5.22
N ILE A 825 -28.79 -1.56 -4.75
CA ILE A 825 -29.14 -1.69 -3.32
C ILE A 825 -29.12 -3.18 -2.96
N LEU A 826 -28.47 -3.55 -1.86
CA LEU A 826 -28.42 -4.95 -1.40
C LEU A 826 -29.57 -5.23 -0.41
N CYS A 827 -30.17 -6.41 -0.50
CA CYS A 827 -31.37 -6.81 0.25
C CYS A 827 -31.21 -8.23 0.84
N PRO A 828 -31.77 -8.53 2.03
CA PRO A 828 -31.66 -9.86 2.65
C PRO A 828 -32.16 -11.02 1.78
N SER A 829 -33.17 -10.83 0.94
CA SER A 829 -33.58 -11.79 -0.08
C SER A 829 -34.31 -11.12 -1.25
N GLY A 830 -34.59 -11.88 -2.30
CA GLY A 830 -35.46 -11.44 -3.40
C GLY A 830 -36.94 -11.24 -3.02
N SER A 831 -37.39 -11.67 -1.83
CA SER A 831 -38.71 -11.28 -1.30
C SER A 831 -38.64 -10.07 -0.36
N ASP A 832 -37.47 -9.73 0.19
CA ASP A 832 -37.26 -8.49 0.95
C ASP A 832 -36.96 -7.30 0.02
N ALA A 833 -36.45 -7.59 -1.19
CA ALA A 833 -36.27 -6.61 -2.26
C ALA A 833 -37.57 -5.89 -2.66
N GLU A 834 -38.73 -6.55 -2.50
CA GLU A 834 -40.08 -6.06 -2.81
C GLU A 834 -40.46 -4.78 -2.05
N TYR A 835 -39.93 -4.58 -0.84
CA TYR A 835 -40.22 -3.39 -0.05
C TYR A 835 -39.53 -2.13 -0.61
N ILE A 836 -38.45 -2.28 -1.39
CA ILE A 836 -37.66 -1.14 -1.89
C ILE A 836 -38.41 -0.36 -2.99
N PRO A 837 -39.01 -0.98 -4.04
CA PRO A 837 -39.89 -0.27 -4.97
C PRO A 837 -41.05 0.45 -4.29
N LEU A 838 -41.67 -0.15 -3.27
CA LEU A 838 -42.74 0.49 -2.50
C LEU A 838 -42.24 1.71 -1.71
N ALA A 839 -41.03 1.63 -1.14
CA ALA A 839 -40.39 2.76 -0.47
C ALA A 839 -39.99 3.87 -1.45
N ILE A 840 -39.54 3.52 -2.66
CA ILE A 840 -39.27 4.47 -3.74
C ILE A 840 -40.57 5.17 -4.15
N ALA A 841 -41.66 4.42 -4.31
CA ALA A 841 -42.99 4.99 -4.60
C ALA A 841 -43.48 5.93 -3.49
N ARG A 842 -43.31 5.58 -2.19
CA ARG A 842 -43.58 6.50 -1.06
C ARG A 842 -42.72 7.75 -1.10
N ALA A 843 -41.42 7.62 -1.40
CA ALA A 843 -40.49 8.74 -1.44
C ALA A 843 -40.79 9.71 -2.59
N LEU A 844 -41.20 9.20 -3.76
CA LEU A 844 -41.59 10.01 -4.91
C LEU A 844 -42.98 10.65 -4.72
N ARG A 845 -43.95 9.90 -4.19
CA ARG A 845 -45.37 10.31 -4.10
C ARG A 845 -45.98 10.08 -2.71
N SER A 846 -45.39 10.73 -1.71
CA SER A 846 -45.87 10.72 -0.31
C SER A 846 -47.27 11.33 -0.09
N ASP A 847 -47.82 12.02 -1.09
CA ASP A 847 -49.16 12.62 -1.11
C ASP A 847 -50.27 11.66 -1.57
N ALA A 848 -49.90 10.56 -2.24
CA ALA A 848 -50.84 9.66 -2.92
C ALA A 848 -51.07 8.35 -2.16
N LYS A 849 -52.23 7.72 -2.39
CA LYS A 849 -52.40 6.30 -2.07
C LYS A 849 -51.63 5.47 -3.11
N ILE A 850 -50.82 4.51 -2.66
CA ILE A 850 -50.08 3.63 -3.57
C ILE A 850 -50.93 2.38 -3.86
N THR A 851 -50.91 1.93 -5.11
CA THR A 851 -51.54 0.69 -5.57
C THR A 851 -50.53 -0.10 -6.38
N ASN A 852 -50.28 -1.37 -6.05
CA ASN A 852 -49.31 -2.21 -6.77
C ASN A 852 -50.04 -3.26 -7.64
N GLY A 853 -49.91 -3.12 -8.95
CA GLY A 853 -50.42 -4.09 -9.92
C GLY A 853 -49.31 -5.06 -10.28
N ILE A 854 -49.45 -6.33 -9.89
CA ILE A 854 -48.40 -7.34 -10.05
C ILE A 854 -48.86 -8.48 -10.97
N THR A 855 -48.11 -8.72 -12.05
CA THR A 855 -48.36 -9.85 -12.95
C THR A 855 -47.94 -11.17 -12.29
N GLN A 856 -48.46 -12.28 -12.81
CA GLN A 856 -47.97 -13.64 -12.49
C GLN A 856 -47.80 -13.99 -11.00
N LEU A 857 -48.59 -13.44 -10.08
CA LEU A 857 -48.38 -13.53 -8.62
C LEU A 857 -48.18 -14.97 -8.04
N ARG A 858 -48.65 -16.00 -8.75
CA ARG A 858 -48.48 -17.43 -8.38
C ARG A 858 -47.14 -18.04 -8.84
N GLU A 859 -46.47 -17.42 -9.80
CA GLU A 859 -45.20 -17.84 -10.40
C GLU A 859 -43.97 -17.27 -9.66
N ILE A 860 -44.14 -16.32 -8.73
CA ILE A 860 -43.05 -15.69 -7.94
C ILE A 860 -42.83 -16.34 -6.56
N GLY A 861 -41.96 -15.77 -5.74
CA GLY A 861 -41.67 -16.26 -4.38
C GLY A 861 -42.91 -16.23 -3.47
N ALA A 862 -43.10 -17.24 -2.62
CA ALA A 862 -44.28 -17.30 -1.74
C ALA A 862 -44.35 -16.14 -0.73
N GLY A 863 -43.22 -15.52 -0.40
CA GLY A 863 -43.17 -14.30 0.42
C GLY A 863 -43.25 -12.99 -0.38
N SER A 864 -43.01 -13.02 -1.69
CA SER A 864 -43.05 -11.82 -2.54
C SER A 864 -44.45 -11.23 -2.66
N ALA A 865 -45.48 -12.08 -2.69
CA ALA A 865 -46.87 -11.61 -2.82
C ALA A 865 -47.35 -10.69 -1.67
N PRO A 866 -47.19 -11.07 -0.38
CA PRO A 866 -47.43 -10.15 0.75
C PRO A 866 -46.42 -9.00 0.82
N ALA A 867 -45.13 -9.23 0.53
CA ALA A 867 -44.12 -8.18 0.60
C ALA A 867 -44.38 -7.04 -0.41
N ALA A 868 -44.87 -7.37 -1.61
CA ALA A 868 -45.29 -6.43 -2.65
C ALA A 868 -46.53 -5.57 -2.28
N ILE A 869 -47.16 -5.81 -1.12
CA ILE A 869 -48.19 -4.95 -0.52
C ILE A 869 -47.84 -4.47 0.89
N GLY A 870 -46.56 -4.57 1.29
CA GLY A 870 -46.08 -4.08 2.59
C GLY A 870 -46.41 -4.97 3.79
N GLN A 871 -46.82 -6.22 3.57
CA GLN A 871 -47.07 -7.19 4.64
C GLN A 871 -45.81 -7.99 5.00
N PHE A 872 -45.64 -8.33 6.29
CA PHE A 872 -44.64 -9.29 6.72
C PHE A 872 -44.99 -10.71 6.23
N PHE A 873 -44.05 -11.38 5.57
CA PHE A 873 -44.27 -12.70 4.96
C PHE A 873 -43.72 -13.89 5.75
N SER A 874 -42.95 -13.61 6.80
CA SER A 874 -42.29 -14.60 7.67
C SER A 874 -42.48 -14.17 9.12
N THR A 875 -42.41 -15.12 10.06
CA THR A 875 -42.44 -14.81 11.49
C THR A 875 -41.11 -14.23 12.00
N HIS A 876 -40.11 -14.05 11.13
CA HIS A 876 -38.81 -13.49 11.48
C HIS A 876 -38.37 -12.45 10.44
N ALA A 877 -37.84 -11.30 10.90
CA ALA A 877 -37.19 -10.31 10.03
C ALA A 877 -35.67 -10.23 10.30
N PRO A 878 -34.83 -10.00 9.28
CA PRO A 878 -33.37 -10.10 9.35
C PRO A 878 -32.67 -9.32 10.47
N LEU A 879 -33.20 -8.17 10.88
CA LEU A 879 -32.63 -7.27 11.90
C LEU A 879 -33.51 -7.12 13.16
N LEU A 880 -34.59 -7.90 13.29
CA LEU A 880 -35.41 -7.99 14.50
C LEU A 880 -35.37 -9.38 15.15
N GLY A 881 -35.22 -10.44 14.34
CA GLY A 881 -35.49 -11.81 14.77
C GLY A 881 -36.99 -12.09 14.73
N GLU A 882 -37.49 -12.86 15.69
CA GLU A 882 -38.90 -13.24 15.83
C GLU A 882 -39.82 -12.01 15.97
N LEU A 883 -40.86 -11.96 15.14
CA LEU A 883 -41.85 -10.87 15.08
C LEU A 883 -43.07 -11.16 15.98
N PRO A 884 -43.80 -10.12 16.44
CA PRO A 884 -45.07 -10.29 17.14
C PRO A 884 -46.14 -10.99 16.29
N GLU A 885 -46.97 -11.84 16.90
CA GLU A 885 -48.08 -12.53 16.21
C GLU A 885 -49.16 -11.59 15.65
N ASP A 886 -49.19 -10.33 16.10
CA ASP A 886 -50.14 -9.28 15.70
C ASP A 886 -49.59 -8.25 14.70
N LEU A 887 -48.33 -8.39 14.25
CA LEU A 887 -47.67 -7.44 13.33
C LEU A 887 -47.82 -7.87 11.85
N GLU A 888 -48.93 -7.49 11.21
CA GLU A 888 -49.24 -7.87 9.81
C GLU A 888 -48.51 -7.02 8.75
N TYR A 889 -48.32 -5.71 8.98
CA TYR A 889 -47.73 -4.76 8.02
C TYR A 889 -46.44 -4.11 8.54
N LEU A 890 -45.54 -3.78 7.62
CA LEU A 890 -44.42 -2.89 7.90
C LEU A 890 -44.93 -1.46 8.17
N ALA A 891 -44.38 -0.81 9.19
CA ALA A 891 -44.76 0.56 9.55
C ALA A 891 -44.59 1.53 8.36
N GLY A 892 -45.59 2.34 8.05
CA GLY A 892 -45.61 3.27 6.92
C GLY A 892 -45.95 2.67 5.54
N PHE A 893 -46.06 1.34 5.43
CA PHE A 893 -46.51 0.63 4.22
C PHE A 893 -48.00 0.27 4.27
N GLU A 894 -48.74 0.71 5.28
CA GLU A 894 -50.16 0.41 5.44
C GLU A 894 -51.01 1.05 4.33
N GLY A 895 -52.08 0.35 3.94
CA GLY A 895 -53.04 0.85 2.96
C GLY A 895 -52.56 0.87 1.51
N ILE A 896 -51.53 0.08 1.17
CA ILE A 896 -51.16 -0.23 -0.22
C ILE A 896 -52.14 -1.30 -0.74
N ASP A 897 -52.89 -1.01 -1.82
CA ASP A 897 -53.75 -2.03 -2.44
C ASP A 897 -52.94 -2.88 -3.42
N GLY A 898 -53.05 -4.21 -3.34
CA GLY A 898 -52.52 -5.13 -4.35
C GLY A 898 -53.56 -5.55 -5.38
N ALA A 899 -53.22 -5.45 -6.66
CA ALA A 899 -53.99 -6.05 -7.76
C ALA A 899 -53.19 -7.20 -8.39
N THR A 900 -53.81 -8.38 -8.49
CA THR A 900 -53.22 -9.55 -9.17
C THR A 900 -53.62 -9.56 -10.64
N ILE A 901 -52.66 -9.37 -11.54
CA ILE A 901 -52.86 -9.41 -12.99
C ILE A 901 -52.62 -10.83 -13.51
N SER A 902 -53.56 -11.35 -14.32
CA SER A 902 -53.66 -12.78 -14.62
C SER A 902 -53.05 -13.15 -15.97
N ALA A 903 -51.76 -13.47 -16.00
CA ALA A 903 -51.07 -13.98 -17.19
C ALA A 903 -51.43 -15.43 -17.61
N ARG A 904 -52.52 -16.00 -17.08
CA ARG A 904 -53.03 -17.32 -17.46
C ARG A 904 -54.54 -17.36 -17.50
N GLU A 905 -55.07 -18.02 -18.52
CA GLU A 905 -56.46 -18.45 -18.59
C GLU A 905 -56.76 -19.59 -17.62
N LYS A 906 -58.06 -19.88 -17.45
CA LYS A 906 -58.52 -21.01 -16.60
C LYS A 906 -58.12 -22.39 -17.10
N ASP A 907 -57.72 -22.51 -18.37
CA ASP A 907 -57.15 -23.73 -18.95
C ASP A 907 -55.61 -23.84 -18.81
N GLY A 908 -54.95 -22.79 -18.29
CA GLY A 908 -53.52 -22.70 -18.09
C GLY A 908 -52.73 -22.08 -19.26
N SER A 909 -53.38 -21.78 -20.39
CA SER A 909 -52.76 -21.07 -21.51
C SER A 909 -52.33 -19.64 -21.10
N ALA A 910 -51.30 -19.10 -21.76
CA ALA A 910 -50.73 -17.79 -21.42
C ALA A 910 -51.59 -16.64 -21.95
N VAL A 911 -51.70 -15.57 -21.15
CA VAL A 911 -52.42 -14.33 -21.47
C VAL A 911 -51.43 -13.17 -21.49
N ASP A 912 -51.59 -12.25 -22.45
CA ASP A 912 -50.82 -11.01 -22.47
C ASP A 912 -51.29 -10.06 -21.35
N ALA A 913 -50.57 -10.07 -20.23
CA ALA A 913 -50.81 -9.23 -19.07
C ALA A 913 -50.69 -7.72 -19.36
N SER A 914 -50.04 -7.32 -20.46
CA SER A 914 -49.74 -5.91 -20.78
C SER A 914 -51.01 -5.05 -20.79
N LYS A 915 -52.09 -5.54 -21.38
CA LYS A 915 -53.36 -4.80 -21.48
C LYS A 915 -54.08 -4.67 -20.12
N GLU A 916 -54.05 -5.71 -19.28
CA GLU A 916 -54.65 -5.65 -17.94
C GLU A 916 -53.83 -4.75 -16.98
N MET A 917 -52.51 -4.64 -17.22
CA MET A 917 -51.61 -3.68 -16.56
C MET A 917 -51.89 -2.23 -17.01
N ASP A 918 -51.99 -1.97 -18.31
CA ASP A 918 -52.31 -0.63 -18.84
C ASP A 918 -53.70 -0.17 -18.31
N GLU A 919 -54.72 -1.04 -18.32
CA GLU A 919 -56.02 -0.75 -17.70
C GLU A 919 -55.96 -0.58 -16.16
N PHE A 920 -55.03 -1.25 -15.47
CA PHE A 920 -54.81 -1.05 -14.03
C PHE A 920 -54.23 0.33 -13.75
N ALA A 921 -53.29 0.81 -14.56
CA ALA A 921 -52.76 2.17 -14.47
C ALA A 921 -53.86 3.22 -14.66
N GLU A 922 -54.69 3.07 -15.70
CA GLU A 922 -55.86 3.94 -15.94
C GLU A 922 -56.79 3.99 -14.71
N ARG A 923 -57.19 2.83 -14.18
CA ARG A 923 -58.05 2.74 -12.98
C ARG A 923 -57.40 3.37 -11.74
N ALA A 924 -56.09 3.24 -11.56
CA ALA A 924 -55.38 3.88 -10.45
C ALA A 924 -55.43 5.42 -10.56
N PHE A 925 -55.20 5.96 -11.76
CA PHE A 925 -55.31 7.39 -12.02
C PHE A 925 -56.74 7.92 -11.81
N GLU A 926 -57.78 7.20 -12.25
CA GLU A 926 -59.19 7.58 -12.00
C GLU A 926 -59.51 7.71 -10.50
N HIS A 927 -58.87 6.92 -9.65
CA HIS A 927 -59.06 6.91 -8.20
C HIS A 927 -58.07 7.83 -7.45
N GLY A 928 -57.21 8.58 -8.16
CA GLY A 928 -56.21 9.46 -7.57
C GLY A 928 -55.05 8.72 -6.87
N ALA A 929 -54.83 7.46 -7.21
CA ALA A 929 -53.74 6.64 -6.70
C ALA A 929 -52.48 6.77 -7.56
N TYR A 930 -51.34 6.39 -6.97
CA TYR A 930 -50.06 6.24 -7.64
C TYR A 930 -49.79 4.75 -7.96
N PRO A 931 -49.83 4.34 -9.23
CA PRO A 931 -49.61 2.95 -9.61
C PRO A 931 -48.12 2.57 -9.62
N VAL A 932 -47.80 1.52 -8.88
CA VAL A 932 -46.62 0.69 -9.13
C VAL A 932 -47.05 -0.38 -10.14
N LEU A 933 -46.33 -0.47 -11.25
CA LEU A 933 -46.59 -1.39 -12.36
C LEU A 933 -45.51 -2.48 -12.31
N HIS A 934 -45.85 -3.65 -11.77
CA HIS A 934 -44.89 -4.70 -11.46
C HIS A 934 -45.04 -5.91 -12.40
N GLY A 935 -44.12 -6.01 -13.36
CA GLY A 935 -44.02 -7.13 -14.30
C GLY A 935 -43.06 -8.21 -13.81
N VAL A 936 -43.44 -9.48 -13.96
CA VAL A 936 -42.62 -10.64 -13.57
C VAL A 936 -41.92 -11.21 -14.79
N PHE A 937 -40.59 -11.14 -14.81
CA PHE A 937 -39.81 -11.62 -15.94
C PHE A 937 -39.29 -13.05 -15.74
N GLY A 938 -39.94 -14.01 -16.42
CA GLY A 938 -39.49 -15.39 -16.47
C GLY A 938 -39.77 -16.17 -15.19
N GLY A 939 -41.00 -16.07 -14.66
CA GLY A 939 -41.48 -16.72 -13.43
C GLY A 939 -41.23 -18.22 -13.36
N LYS A 940 -41.59 -18.92 -12.26
CA LYS A 940 -41.23 -20.34 -12.02
C LYS A 940 -41.31 -21.25 -13.26
N THR A 941 -42.42 -21.24 -13.98
CA THR A 941 -42.66 -22.04 -15.21
C THR A 941 -41.93 -21.55 -16.48
N GLY A 942 -41.21 -20.43 -16.43
CA GLY A 942 -40.57 -19.79 -17.58
C GLY A 942 -41.47 -18.75 -18.29
N LEU A 943 -42.64 -18.45 -17.74
CA LEU A 943 -43.56 -17.47 -18.31
C LEU A 943 -42.97 -16.05 -18.25
N ARG A 944 -43.04 -15.32 -19.37
CA ARG A 944 -42.62 -13.92 -19.54
C ARG A 944 -43.81 -13.15 -20.10
N ASP A 945 -44.12 -11.97 -19.56
CA ASP A 945 -45.11 -11.08 -20.19
C ASP A 945 -44.49 -10.43 -21.45
N ALA A 946 -45.32 -10.07 -22.45
CA ALA A 946 -44.83 -9.62 -23.75
C ALA A 946 -44.13 -8.24 -23.73
N LYS A 947 -44.41 -7.43 -22.72
CA LYS A 947 -43.86 -6.08 -22.49
C LYS A 947 -43.62 -5.92 -20.99
N MET A 948 -42.41 -5.53 -20.58
CA MET A 948 -42.12 -5.16 -19.19
C MET A 948 -42.51 -3.69 -18.94
N PRO A 949 -43.07 -3.34 -17.76
CA PRO A 949 -43.51 -1.98 -17.47
C PRO A 949 -42.35 -1.03 -17.20
N GLY A 950 -42.31 0.10 -17.91
CA GLY A 950 -41.42 1.22 -17.62
C GLY A 950 -42.03 2.24 -16.66
N SER A 951 -41.22 3.15 -16.12
CA SER A 951 -41.70 4.25 -15.27
C SER A 951 -42.05 5.46 -16.13
N GLU A 952 -43.28 5.95 -16.02
CA GLU A 952 -43.66 7.20 -16.70
C GLU A 952 -43.06 8.42 -16.00
N ASP A 953 -42.52 9.33 -16.82
CA ASP A 953 -41.98 10.62 -16.37
C ASP A 953 -40.88 10.42 -15.29
N ALA A 954 -40.01 9.42 -15.50
CA ALA A 954 -39.00 8.95 -14.55
C ALA A 954 -39.55 8.76 -13.12
N GLY A 955 -40.77 8.23 -12.96
CA GLY A 955 -41.37 7.94 -11.66
C GLY A 955 -42.22 9.04 -11.03
N ASP A 956 -42.67 10.06 -11.77
CA ASP A 956 -43.64 11.04 -11.22
C ASP A 956 -45.10 10.59 -11.38
N LYS A 957 -45.38 9.73 -12.38
CA LYS A 957 -46.72 9.23 -12.71
C LYS A 957 -46.92 7.74 -12.41
N THR A 958 -45.96 6.90 -12.80
CA THR A 958 -45.98 5.45 -12.56
C THR A 958 -44.57 4.98 -12.19
N LEU A 959 -44.47 3.97 -11.32
CA LEU A 959 -43.20 3.27 -11.08
C LEU A 959 -43.22 1.93 -11.80
N GLY A 960 -42.44 1.79 -12.86
CA GLY A 960 -42.20 0.52 -13.54
C GLY A 960 -41.24 -0.35 -12.73
N VAL A 961 -41.62 -1.60 -12.49
CA VAL A 961 -40.89 -2.56 -11.67
C VAL A 961 -40.81 -3.89 -12.39
N VAL A 962 -39.62 -4.51 -12.42
CA VAL A 962 -39.38 -5.81 -13.05
C VAL A 962 -38.83 -6.81 -12.02
N ASP A 963 -39.61 -7.83 -11.65
CA ASP A 963 -39.08 -9.00 -10.93
C ASP A 963 -38.28 -9.87 -11.91
N ALA A 964 -36.97 -9.64 -11.96
CA ALA A 964 -36.00 -10.49 -12.64
C ALA A 964 -35.31 -11.47 -11.67
N CYS A 965 -35.82 -11.68 -10.46
CA CYS A 965 -35.23 -12.55 -9.43
C CYS A 965 -35.19 -14.04 -9.81
N GLN A 966 -35.62 -14.46 -10.99
CA GLN A 966 -35.37 -15.82 -11.49
C GLN A 966 -34.03 -15.94 -12.24
N GLY A 967 -33.36 -14.82 -12.57
CA GLY A 967 -32.07 -14.79 -13.27
C GLY A 967 -32.14 -15.23 -14.74
N ARG A 968 -33.34 -15.28 -15.33
CA ARG A 968 -33.60 -15.83 -16.68
C ARG A 968 -33.67 -14.73 -17.74
N PHE A 969 -32.64 -13.89 -17.84
CA PHE A 969 -32.61 -12.73 -18.72
C PHE A 969 -31.24 -12.49 -19.38
N SER A 970 -31.22 -11.77 -20.50
CA SER A 970 -29.99 -11.28 -21.14
C SER A 970 -29.60 -9.88 -20.65
N LEU A 971 -28.33 -9.51 -20.80
CA LEU A 971 -27.88 -8.15 -20.44
C LEU A 971 -28.55 -7.06 -21.31
N ASP A 972 -28.96 -7.40 -22.54
CA ASP A 972 -29.70 -6.49 -23.41
C ASP A 972 -31.16 -6.31 -22.95
N GLU A 973 -31.80 -7.38 -22.45
CA GLU A 973 -33.11 -7.30 -21.79
C GLU A 973 -33.03 -6.39 -20.54
N LEU A 974 -32.00 -6.58 -19.69
CA LEU A 974 -31.77 -5.72 -18.52
C LEU A 974 -31.54 -4.25 -18.90
N LYS A 975 -30.67 -3.97 -19.88
CA LYS A 975 -30.39 -2.61 -20.35
C LYS A 975 -31.64 -1.95 -20.95
N ALA A 976 -32.48 -2.71 -21.66
CA ALA A 976 -33.75 -2.21 -22.18
C ALA A 976 -34.70 -1.78 -21.05
N TRP A 977 -34.79 -2.54 -19.94
CA TRP A 977 -35.63 -2.17 -18.79
C TRP A 977 -35.12 -0.93 -18.06
N LEU A 978 -33.81 -0.81 -17.88
CA LEU A 978 -33.19 0.37 -17.26
C LEU A 978 -33.31 1.62 -18.15
N ALA A 979 -33.34 1.47 -19.47
CA ALA A 979 -33.55 2.55 -20.44
C ALA A 979 -35.01 3.04 -20.54
N GLN A 980 -35.98 2.30 -19.98
CA GLN A 980 -37.37 2.75 -19.77
C GLN A 980 -37.64 3.10 -18.28
N ASP A 981 -36.59 3.44 -17.53
CA ASP A 981 -36.62 3.78 -16.11
C ASP A 981 -37.30 2.72 -15.20
N SER A 982 -37.21 1.43 -15.53
CA SER A 982 -37.71 0.37 -14.63
C SER A 982 -36.76 0.14 -13.46
N VAL A 983 -37.29 0.00 -12.25
CA VAL A 983 -36.56 -0.58 -11.11
C VAL A 983 -36.53 -2.10 -11.26
N VAL A 984 -35.35 -2.72 -11.19
CA VAL A 984 -35.20 -4.17 -11.46
C VAL A 984 -34.79 -4.92 -10.19
N LEU A 985 -35.56 -5.95 -9.81
CA LEU A 985 -35.24 -6.84 -8.69
C LEU A 985 -34.42 -8.04 -9.19
N PHE A 986 -33.39 -8.42 -8.43
CA PHE A 986 -32.43 -9.46 -8.78
C PHE A 986 -32.07 -10.34 -7.56
N THR A 987 -31.57 -11.55 -7.79
CA THR A 987 -30.95 -12.37 -6.73
C THR A 987 -29.96 -13.38 -7.28
N SER A 988 -28.80 -13.51 -6.62
CA SER A 988 -27.80 -14.54 -6.93
C SER A 988 -28.19 -15.93 -6.41
N SER A 989 -29.06 -16.01 -5.39
CA SER A 989 -29.42 -17.26 -4.69
C SER A 989 -30.17 -18.33 -5.52
N LYS A 990 -30.86 -17.96 -6.60
CA LYS A 990 -31.58 -18.91 -7.46
C LYS A 990 -30.72 -19.46 -8.59
N PHE A 991 -30.23 -18.55 -9.46
CA PHE A 991 -29.58 -18.92 -10.72
C PHE A 991 -28.10 -19.26 -10.53
N TYR A 992 -27.39 -18.52 -9.68
CA TYR A 992 -25.93 -18.61 -9.52
C TYR A 992 -25.51 -19.52 -8.35
N GLN A 993 -26.46 -20.33 -7.84
CA GLN A 993 -26.24 -21.34 -6.78
C GLN A 993 -25.61 -20.79 -5.49
N ALA A 994 -25.90 -19.52 -5.15
CA ALA A 994 -25.52 -18.97 -3.86
C ALA A 994 -26.29 -19.66 -2.71
N PRO A 995 -25.75 -19.69 -1.48
CA PRO A 995 -26.53 -19.96 -0.28
C PRO A 995 -27.77 -19.04 -0.23
N PRO A 996 -28.87 -19.50 0.37
CA PRO A 996 -30.18 -18.90 0.13
C PRO A 996 -30.29 -17.52 0.78
N PHE A 997 -31.05 -16.61 0.15
CA PHE A 997 -31.34 -15.25 0.64
C PHE A 997 -30.15 -14.27 0.48
N CYS A 998 -30.02 -13.75 -0.74
CA CYS A 998 -29.22 -12.56 -1.09
C CYS A 998 -29.86 -11.89 -2.33
N GLY A 999 -30.61 -10.80 -2.12
CA GLY A 999 -31.33 -10.06 -3.17
C GLY A 999 -30.69 -8.70 -3.45
N ALA A 1000 -30.97 -8.12 -4.61
CA ALA A 1000 -30.58 -6.76 -4.97
C ALA A 1000 -31.72 -6.04 -5.70
N VAL A 1001 -31.70 -4.71 -5.63
CA VAL A 1001 -32.58 -3.83 -6.39
C VAL A 1001 -31.72 -2.84 -7.15
N ILE A 1002 -31.89 -2.80 -8.46
CA ILE A 1002 -31.16 -1.93 -9.39
C ILE A 1002 -32.04 -0.73 -9.69
N VAL A 1003 -31.55 0.45 -9.34
CA VAL A 1003 -32.24 1.73 -9.59
C VAL A 1003 -31.68 2.34 -10.88
N PRO A 1004 -32.51 2.66 -11.88
CA PRO A 1004 -32.07 3.24 -13.15
C PRO A 1004 -31.62 4.71 -12.98
N PRO A 1005 -30.82 5.26 -13.91
CA PRO A 1005 -30.15 6.54 -13.72
C PRO A 1005 -31.07 7.72 -13.39
N ALA A 1006 -32.22 7.88 -14.07
CA ALA A 1006 -33.10 9.03 -13.85
C ALA A 1006 -33.80 8.98 -12.47
N ILE A 1007 -34.21 7.78 -12.03
CA ILE A 1007 -34.77 7.57 -10.70
C ILE A 1007 -33.68 7.73 -9.63
N ALA A 1008 -32.46 7.26 -9.89
CA ALA A 1008 -31.31 7.44 -9.00
C ALA A 1008 -30.94 8.93 -8.84
N GLU A 1009 -31.02 9.74 -9.91
CA GLU A 1009 -30.85 11.19 -9.83
C GLU A 1009 -31.97 11.86 -9.02
N LYS A 1010 -33.24 11.54 -9.31
CA LYS A 1010 -34.40 12.08 -8.59
C LYS A 1010 -34.34 11.79 -7.08
N LEU A 1011 -34.06 10.54 -6.70
CA LEU A 1011 -33.97 10.15 -5.28
C LEU A 1011 -32.81 10.85 -4.57
N ARG A 1012 -31.69 11.08 -5.25
CA ARG A 1012 -30.52 11.82 -4.73
C ARG A 1012 -30.83 13.30 -4.46
N ASN A 1013 -31.70 13.89 -5.29
CA ASN A 1013 -32.13 15.28 -5.20
C ASN A 1013 -33.40 15.49 -4.34
N ALA A 1014 -34.09 14.41 -3.95
CA ALA A 1014 -35.32 14.46 -3.16
C ALA A 1014 -35.07 14.85 -1.68
N PRO A 1015 -36.05 15.48 -1.00
CA PRO A 1015 -36.00 15.66 0.45
C PRO A 1015 -36.04 14.33 1.20
N ALA A 1016 -35.76 14.36 2.51
CA ALA A 1016 -35.90 13.20 3.39
C ALA A 1016 -37.35 12.63 3.31
N PRO A 1017 -37.54 11.35 2.93
CA PRO A 1017 -38.87 10.83 2.61
C PRO A 1017 -39.87 10.81 3.77
N LEU A 1018 -41.15 10.70 3.40
CA LEU A 1018 -42.30 10.53 4.29
C LEU A 1018 -43.14 9.34 3.80
N PRO A 1019 -43.78 8.56 4.69
CA PRO A 1019 -43.71 8.63 6.15
C PRO A 1019 -42.30 8.32 6.71
N ARG A 1020 -41.99 8.72 7.95
CA ARG A 1020 -40.66 8.49 8.56
C ARG A 1020 -40.56 7.16 9.29
N GLU A 1021 -41.68 6.70 9.83
CA GLU A 1021 -41.88 5.42 10.46
C GLU A 1021 -41.47 4.24 9.55
N MET A 1022 -41.50 4.41 8.22
CA MET A 1022 -41.02 3.38 7.27
C MET A 1022 -39.52 3.10 7.29
N PHE A 1023 -38.71 3.92 7.97
CA PHE A 1023 -37.30 3.65 8.24
C PHE A 1023 -37.05 3.10 9.66
N GLY A 1024 -38.09 3.04 10.49
CA GLY A 1024 -38.00 2.58 11.87
C GLY A 1024 -37.75 1.08 12.02
N ASP A 1025 -37.61 0.65 13.27
CA ASP A 1025 -37.34 -0.73 13.66
C ASP A 1025 -38.34 -1.73 13.06
N ASP A 1026 -39.63 -1.36 12.99
CA ASP A 1026 -40.74 -2.17 12.46
C ASP A 1026 -41.06 -1.88 10.96
N GLY A 1027 -40.19 -1.12 10.28
CA GLY A 1027 -40.26 -0.81 8.85
C GLY A 1027 -39.07 -1.39 8.09
N LEU A 1028 -38.49 -0.63 7.15
CA LEU A 1028 -37.26 -1.02 6.43
C LEU A 1028 -36.08 -1.31 7.37
N GLY A 1029 -36.05 -0.70 8.56
CA GLY A 1029 -35.05 -0.98 9.60
C GLY A 1029 -35.08 -2.42 10.13
N ALA A 1030 -36.13 -3.20 9.86
CA ALA A 1030 -36.16 -4.64 10.11
C ALA A 1030 -35.34 -5.47 9.10
N PHE A 1031 -34.94 -4.87 7.97
CA PHE A 1031 -34.35 -5.58 6.83
C PHE A 1031 -32.98 -5.02 6.40
N VAL A 1032 -32.81 -3.69 6.38
CA VAL A 1032 -31.58 -3.02 5.90
C VAL A 1032 -31.07 -1.95 6.87
N THR A 1033 -29.77 -1.67 6.80
CA THR A 1033 -29.08 -0.61 7.56
C THR A 1033 -28.65 0.52 6.63
N ASP A 1034 -27.92 1.50 7.16
CA ASP A 1034 -27.28 2.53 6.33
C ASP A 1034 -26.23 1.96 5.35
N LYS A 1035 -25.76 0.73 5.54
CA LYS A 1035 -24.63 0.12 4.80
C LYS A 1035 -25.02 -0.53 3.49
N GLU A 1036 -26.16 -1.20 3.41
CA GLU A 1036 -26.65 -1.91 2.21
C GLU A 1036 -27.19 -0.96 1.12
N LEU A 1037 -27.58 0.27 1.49
CA LEU A 1037 -28.06 1.29 0.56
C LEU A 1037 -26.95 1.91 -0.30
N SER A 1038 -27.32 2.34 -1.51
CA SER A 1038 -26.44 3.02 -2.47
C SER A 1038 -26.29 4.53 -2.20
N ARG A 1039 -25.63 5.28 -3.10
CA ARG A 1039 -25.40 6.73 -2.97
C ARG A 1039 -26.64 7.56 -3.36
N CYS A 1040 -27.55 7.04 -4.18
CA CYS A 1040 -28.80 7.74 -4.52
C CYS A 1040 -29.77 7.85 -3.33
N LEU A 1041 -29.61 7.01 -2.30
CA LEU A 1041 -30.41 7.02 -1.07
C LEU A 1041 -29.68 7.66 0.13
N ALA A 1042 -28.75 8.59 -0.12
CA ALA A 1042 -27.96 9.26 0.94
C ALA A 1042 -28.82 10.04 1.96
N ASN A 1043 -30.00 10.49 1.55
CA ASN A 1043 -31.06 11.10 2.36
C ASN A 1043 -31.87 10.09 3.21
N TRP A 1044 -31.83 8.79 2.90
CA TRP A 1044 -32.51 7.73 3.67
C TRP A 1044 -31.60 7.16 4.76
N LYS A 1045 -30.29 7.02 4.48
CA LYS A 1045 -29.29 6.43 5.41
C LYS A 1045 -29.41 6.96 6.87
N PRO A 1046 -29.53 8.27 7.15
CA PRO A 1046 -29.61 8.78 8.53
C PRO A 1046 -30.93 8.46 9.26
N LEU A 1047 -31.93 7.90 8.57
CA LEU A 1047 -33.23 7.52 9.14
C LEU A 1047 -33.28 6.04 9.53
N LEU A 1048 -32.37 5.21 8.99
CA LEU A 1048 -32.25 3.77 9.29
C LEU A 1048 -31.38 3.52 10.54
N ARG A 1049 -31.21 2.24 10.89
CA ARG A 1049 -30.28 1.80 11.94
C ARG A 1049 -28.83 2.17 11.56
N ASN A 1050 -28.13 2.78 12.53
CA ASN A 1050 -26.71 3.16 12.45
C ASN A 1050 -25.94 2.54 13.63
N GLY A 1051 -24.63 2.27 13.47
CA GLY A 1051 -23.80 1.61 14.50
C GLY A 1051 -24.00 0.09 14.52
N ASP A 1052 -23.80 -0.55 15.69
CA ASP A 1052 -23.73 -2.00 15.98
C ASP A 1052 -24.78 -2.94 15.32
N ALA A 1053 -25.81 -2.44 14.64
CA ALA A 1053 -26.67 -3.23 13.77
C ALA A 1053 -25.95 -3.54 12.45
N ASN A 1054 -25.62 -4.82 12.24
CA ASN A 1054 -24.74 -5.28 11.17
C ASN A 1054 -25.22 -6.62 10.59
N ASN A 1055 -25.50 -6.68 9.27
CA ASN A 1055 -25.92 -7.92 8.60
C ASN A 1055 -24.72 -8.71 8.02
N VAL A 1056 -23.87 -9.24 8.91
CA VAL A 1056 -22.72 -10.10 8.56
C VAL A 1056 -23.13 -11.26 7.64
N GLY A 1057 -24.25 -11.93 7.95
CA GLY A 1057 -24.72 -13.07 7.17
C GLY A 1057 -25.09 -12.70 5.73
N LEU A 1058 -25.67 -11.53 5.50
CA LEU A 1058 -25.94 -11.03 4.14
C LEU A 1058 -24.64 -10.75 3.37
N ALA A 1059 -23.62 -10.16 4.00
CA ALA A 1059 -22.32 -9.94 3.35
C ALA A 1059 -21.67 -11.27 2.93
N LEU A 1060 -21.69 -12.29 3.80
CA LEU A 1060 -21.18 -13.63 3.50
C LEU A 1060 -21.97 -14.31 2.36
N ARG A 1061 -23.31 -14.21 2.36
CA ARG A 1061 -24.13 -14.82 1.31
C ARG A 1061 -24.07 -14.08 -0.02
N TRP A 1062 -23.84 -12.77 0.00
CA TRP A 1062 -23.51 -12.03 -1.22
C TRP A 1062 -22.17 -12.47 -1.77
N GLU A 1063 -21.14 -12.63 -0.94
CA GLU A 1063 -19.82 -13.09 -1.39
C GLU A 1063 -19.88 -14.46 -2.08
N ALA A 1064 -20.58 -15.41 -1.46
CA ALA A 1064 -20.82 -16.72 -2.04
C ALA A 1064 -21.61 -16.67 -3.37
N GLY A 1065 -22.47 -15.66 -3.54
CA GLY A 1065 -23.24 -15.43 -4.75
C GLY A 1065 -22.45 -14.73 -5.86
N LEU A 1066 -21.58 -13.79 -5.51
CA LEU A 1066 -20.67 -13.13 -6.45
C LEU A 1066 -19.70 -14.14 -7.04
N ALA A 1067 -19.12 -15.03 -6.24
CA ALA A 1067 -18.28 -16.12 -6.74
C ALA A 1067 -19.04 -17.10 -7.70
N GLY A 1068 -20.37 -17.18 -7.58
CA GLY A 1068 -21.24 -17.87 -8.54
C GLY A 1068 -21.46 -17.07 -9.83
N MET A 1069 -21.70 -15.76 -9.71
CA MET A 1069 -21.85 -14.83 -10.84
C MET A 1069 -20.56 -14.70 -11.66
N GLU A 1070 -19.41 -14.57 -11.00
CA GLU A 1070 -18.07 -14.47 -11.60
C GLU A 1070 -17.75 -15.71 -12.46
N ALA A 1071 -18.11 -16.90 -11.99
CA ALA A 1071 -17.93 -18.15 -12.74
C ALA A 1071 -18.81 -18.23 -14.00
N VAL A 1072 -20.02 -17.68 -13.96
CA VAL A 1072 -20.86 -17.54 -15.16
C VAL A 1072 -20.29 -16.45 -16.08
N ALA A 1073 -19.83 -15.33 -15.52
CA ALA A 1073 -19.19 -14.23 -16.27
C ALA A 1073 -17.90 -14.67 -16.98
N SER A 1074 -17.14 -15.62 -16.42
CA SER A 1074 -15.96 -16.22 -17.06
C SER A 1074 -16.27 -17.27 -18.14
N THR A 1075 -17.51 -17.76 -18.21
CA THR A 1075 -17.94 -18.71 -19.25
C THR A 1075 -18.12 -17.97 -20.59
N PRO A 1076 -17.61 -18.45 -21.75
CA PRO A 1076 -17.73 -17.75 -23.02
C PRO A 1076 -19.18 -17.39 -23.40
N ALA A 1077 -19.38 -16.25 -24.06
CA ALA A 1077 -20.72 -15.73 -24.34
C ALA A 1077 -21.59 -16.73 -25.14
N ALA A 1078 -21.00 -17.42 -26.13
CA ALA A 1078 -21.69 -18.46 -26.90
C ALA A 1078 -22.16 -19.63 -26.02
N ASP A 1079 -21.31 -20.11 -25.10
CA ASP A 1079 -21.63 -21.22 -24.19
C ASP A 1079 -22.67 -20.83 -23.15
N ARG A 1080 -22.72 -19.55 -22.74
CA ARG A 1080 -23.81 -19.01 -21.91
C ARG A 1080 -25.15 -19.02 -22.63
N THR A 1081 -25.18 -18.70 -23.93
CA THR A 1081 -26.42 -18.64 -24.72
C THR A 1081 -26.86 -20.00 -25.28
N ALA A 1082 -25.94 -20.95 -25.49
CA ALA A 1082 -26.22 -22.26 -26.09
C ALA A 1082 -27.10 -23.20 -25.22
N GLY A 1083 -27.48 -22.78 -24.01
CA GLY A 1083 -28.48 -23.45 -23.16
C GLY A 1083 -29.83 -22.73 -23.08
N ALA A 1084 -30.06 -21.70 -23.90
CA ALA A 1084 -31.28 -20.88 -23.91
C ALA A 1084 -32.07 -20.91 -25.24
N GLU A 1085 -31.51 -21.54 -26.28
CA GLU A 1085 -32.20 -21.94 -27.53
C GLU A 1085 -32.63 -23.43 -27.46
#